data_AF-A0AA40YII6-F1
#
_entry.id   AF-A0AA40YII6-F1
#
_cell.length_a   1.000
_cell.length_b   1.000
_cell.length_c   1.000
_cell.angle_alpha   90.00
_cell.angle_beta   90.00
_cell.angle_gamma   90.00
#
_symmetry.space_group_name_H-M   'P 1'
#
loop_
_entity.id
_entity.type
_entity.pdbx_description
1 polymer ?
#
loop_
_entity_poly.entity_id
_entity_poly.type
_entity_poly.pdbx_seq_one_letter_code
_entity_poly.pdbx_strand_id
1 'polypeptide(L)'
;MNGYDVHGGAEGAGVQDAPSAQERWQAGDEASLQDGERRSLPDSAEDADGEAGPDGGQDRMGEAERAEQRDRQEQRFREATRDPLADSGVPGETRAAARVQRAAQARFDIRGNSSVFDRTSFDRAHFGDVYIGSRDTAAPVFGDVPEDELERLRQVYRAPAGYPTLKRGLRARRVLVLGGPPDTGRLTTGLCLLDEVTAGVRNTAPGSGTSSPRTAEPDGRAGTAVPGRGRVTRLAPSDLGRLSDDPGAVADGVPDGGGLLVQLPASAAGFTSPQELHLDALAARLAAKGAYAVLVVSPTSPAGHLLGGRYGMPCPPAPAGELLEWQLVRHLSECPDPEALGRGEQILKHPLFQDALGILPEALRPSETELVAERVAQHVRGELSRAELLDAVGHIARRQAREWFTGAADPLPPVSAPGPAGADGPVDEAAARVREASFRIALAVLDGEALSSVADAAELLAQQILAVRMPGRTHGRPVFAEDLEGLLAACRAEVRTGEEESVGGVPVPVRTVSYRGAALAGSVLAEVWHRHHAARGPVVRWLRDLAGDPRPQVWVRAAVVAGELATADLGYGFAELIRPLSAAADTRRRYFAATALHQAAGREPHRSAVRGVVEDWADAPVPALRWTAALALGSGRIVDDTRRAMELLCGIGGRNDGAHALVASYAATRLVAGSRAGEAATVLCQWAEHGTAEQLNLAMLCAVRLFCARTDDMWQAESGDDPDEPPPGSATSAPSSAGRVRGPGGVRLAGRVPVQPGGAGPRLLTGQDERPPVPRAPVGATDTELARRAHWPLALAVAVTVDGAAEPLADLLWRALANRLSHEAATEGLATWLRAAEADAAVAGGAGRTYVFEQAAGESPADGTAGGPRGEILQALLWLLPRMIRGRRDAERLRWLMRLMVDAPEEPMTAVFARHVVAAMAATGHGRGGRGEEQR
;
A
#
# COMPACT_ATOMS: atom_id res chain seq x y z
N MET A 1 -14.30 -11.76 -79.81
CA MET A 1 -15.62 -11.18 -80.10
C MET A 1 -16.25 -10.83 -78.77
N ASN A 2 -16.39 -9.62 -78.24
CA ASN A 2 -16.07 -8.21 -78.55
C ASN A 2 -15.89 -7.57 -77.15
N GLY A 3 -14.99 -6.65 -76.79
CA GLY A 3 -13.99 -5.87 -77.51
C GLY A 3 -13.83 -4.51 -76.79
N TYR A 4 -12.62 -4.24 -76.26
CA TYR A 4 -11.89 -2.95 -76.15
C TYR A 4 -12.57 -1.74 -75.41
N ASP A 5 -11.92 -0.84 -74.64
CA ASP A 5 -10.52 -0.42 -74.51
C ASP A 5 -10.31 0.54 -73.30
N VAL A 6 -9.07 0.57 -72.78
CA VAL A 6 -8.25 1.74 -72.34
C VAL A 6 -8.53 2.56 -71.05
N HIS A 7 -7.58 2.37 -70.10
CA HIS A 7 -6.81 3.28 -69.22
C HIS A 7 -7.38 4.27 -68.19
N GLY A 8 -6.74 4.20 -67.00
CA GLY A 8 -6.37 5.30 -66.08
C GLY A 8 -7.25 5.37 -64.84
N GLY A 9 -6.80 5.27 -63.58
CA GLY A 9 -5.49 5.44 -62.96
C GLY A 9 -5.72 6.16 -61.62
N ALA A 10 -4.93 5.81 -60.59
CA ALA A 10 -4.89 6.37 -59.22
C ALA A 10 -6.02 5.93 -58.27
N GLU A 11 -5.84 5.63 -57.00
CA GLU A 11 -4.71 5.42 -56.07
C GLU A 11 -5.39 5.07 -54.72
N GLY A 12 -4.76 4.27 -53.85
CA GLY A 12 -5.05 4.33 -52.41
C GLY A 12 -5.50 3.04 -51.73
N ALA A 13 -4.52 2.38 -51.11
CA ALA A 13 -4.59 1.61 -49.87
C ALA A 13 -5.50 0.37 -49.81
N GLY A 14 -4.88 -0.78 -50.16
CA GLY A 14 -5.42 -2.10 -49.89
C GLY A 14 -5.35 -2.47 -48.40
N VAL A 15 -6.52 -2.77 -47.85
CA VAL A 15 -6.75 -3.76 -46.80
C VAL A 15 -6.35 -5.13 -47.36
N GLN A 16 -5.75 -6.01 -46.55
CA GLN A 16 -5.97 -7.45 -46.71
C GLN A 16 -5.72 -8.25 -45.43
N ASP A 17 -6.64 -9.21 -45.27
CA ASP A 17 -6.90 -10.11 -44.16
C ASP A 17 -5.79 -11.14 -43.86
N ALA A 18 -5.92 -11.70 -42.66
CA ALA A 18 -5.25 -12.90 -42.14
C ALA A 18 -5.42 -14.15 -43.04
N PRO A 19 -4.64 -15.25 -42.85
CA PRO A 19 -4.95 -16.19 -41.76
C PRO A 19 -3.78 -17.02 -41.14
N SER A 20 -4.07 -17.52 -39.93
CA SER A 20 -3.73 -18.83 -39.31
C SER A 20 -2.30 -19.43 -39.30
N ALA A 21 -1.86 -19.70 -38.06
CA ALA A 21 -1.07 -20.83 -37.52
C ALA A 21 -0.52 -21.92 -38.47
N GLN A 22 0.79 -22.15 -38.46
CA GLN A 22 1.47 -23.31 -37.83
C GLN A 22 2.97 -23.32 -38.17
N GLU A 23 3.76 -23.73 -37.18
CA GLU A 23 5.01 -24.49 -37.31
C GLU A 23 6.39 -23.83 -37.58
N ARG A 24 7.27 -24.14 -36.60
CA ARG A 24 8.67 -24.56 -36.71
C ARG A 24 9.72 -23.55 -37.18
N TRP A 25 10.42 -23.10 -36.13
CA TRP A 25 11.80 -22.66 -36.10
C TRP A 25 12.76 -23.73 -36.67
N GLN A 26 13.49 -23.39 -37.72
CA GLN A 26 14.85 -23.88 -37.97
C GLN A 26 15.71 -22.80 -38.62
N ALA A 27 17.00 -22.89 -38.26
CA ALA A 27 18.13 -22.01 -38.51
C ALA A 27 18.38 -21.61 -39.98
N GLY A 28 19.11 -20.49 -40.13
CA GLY A 28 19.70 -20.06 -41.39
C GLY A 28 20.38 -18.70 -41.29
N ASP A 29 21.66 -18.75 -40.96
CA ASP A 29 22.80 -17.95 -41.40
C ASP A 29 22.70 -16.60 -42.15
N GLU A 30 23.76 -15.83 -41.88
CA GLU A 30 24.49 -14.87 -42.74
C GLU A 30 24.04 -13.40 -42.87
N ALA A 31 24.91 -12.51 -42.35
CA ALA A 31 25.48 -11.30 -42.98
C ALA A 31 26.09 -10.41 -41.88
N SER A 32 27.26 -9.78 -41.97
CA SER A 32 28.39 -9.82 -42.89
C SER A 32 29.52 -9.05 -42.19
N LEU A 33 30.73 -9.61 -42.26
CA LEU A 33 31.97 -9.00 -41.79
C LEU A 33 32.59 -8.15 -42.90
N GLN A 34 33.00 -6.91 -42.61
CA GLN A 34 34.28 -6.36 -43.10
C GLN A 34 34.69 -5.05 -42.39
N ASP A 35 36.02 -4.93 -42.27
CA ASP A 35 36.88 -3.78 -41.92
C ASP A 35 36.95 -3.34 -40.44
N GLY A 36 38.12 -3.21 -39.80
CA GLY A 36 39.50 -3.40 -40.24
C GLY A 36 40.50 -3.12 -39.10
N GLU A 37 41.63 -3.81 -39.18
CA GLU A 37 42.99 -3.35 -38.81
C GLU A 37 43.34 -2.79 -37.41
N ARG A 38 44.15 -3.59 -36.69
CA ARG A 38 45.52 -3.29 -36.15
C ARG A 38 45.72 -3.77 -34.71
N ARG A 39 46.47 -4.86 -34.57
CA ARG A 39 47.23 -5.18 -33.35
C ARG A 39 48.68 -5.44 -33.72
N SER A 40 49.54 -4.68 -33.07
CA SER A 40 50.99 -4.72 -33.17
C SER A 40 51.56 -5.97 -32.50
N LEU A 41 52.53 -6.58 -33.18
CA LEU A 41 53.46 -7.58 -32.65
C LEU A 41 54.45 -6.95 -31.66
N PRO A 42 55.04 -7.75 -30.77
CA PRO A 42 56.48 -7.98 -30.84
C PRO A 42 56.77 -9.49 -30.83
N ASP A 43 57.51 -10.01 -31.80
CA ASP A 43 58.98 -10.09 -31.90
C ASP A 43 59.60 -11.20 -31.02
N SER A 44 60.53 -11.90 -31.64
CA SER A 44 60.84 -13.31 -31.43
C SER A 44 61.96 -13.52 -30.41
N ALA A 45 61.88 -14.61 -29.64
CA ALA A 45 63.02 -15.33 -29.07
C ALA A 45 62.57 -16.78 -28.84
N GLU A 46 62.91 -17.67 -29.77
CA GLU A 46 64.01 -18.64 -29.62
C GLU A 46 63.70 -19.75 -28.62
N ASP A 47 63.26 -20.86 -29.20
CA ASP A 47 63.56 -22.25 -28.87
C ASP A 47 64.25 -22.52 -27.53
N ALA A 48 63.47 -23.04 -26.59
CA ALA A 48 63.94 -24.01 -25.63
C ALA A 48 62.90 -25.13 -25.54
N ASP A 49 63.11 -26.17 -26.35
CA ASP A 49 62.50 -27.49 -26.17
C ASP A 49 62.83 -28.00 -24.76
N GLY A 50 61.88 -27.80 -23.86
CA GLY A 50 61.71 -28.63 -22.68
C GLY A 50 60.48 -29.47 -22.90
N GLU A 51 60.68 -30.77 -23.15
CA GLU A 51 59.62 -31.77 -23.22
C GLU A 51 58.70 -31.67 -21.98
N ALA A 52 57.59 -30.93 -22.11
CA ALA A 52 56.45 -31.09 -21.24
C ALA A 52 55.60 -32.20 -21.87
N GLY A 53 55.61 -33.37 -21.24
CA GLY A 53 54.74 -34.47 -21.63
C GLY A 53 53.26 -34.04 -21.69
N PRO A 54 52.39 -34.84 -22.32
CA PRO A 54 50.97 -34.52 -22.52
C PRO A 54 50.18 -34.25 -21.22
N ASP A 55 50.77 -34.51 -20.05
CA ASP A 55 50.26 -34.18 -18.71
C ASP A 55 50.33 -32.67 -18.37
N GLY A 56 51.32 -31.93 -18.89
CA GLY A 56 51.53 -30.52 -18.51
C GLY A 56 50.49 -29.55 -19.10
N GLY A 57 49.82 -29.94 -20.18
CA GLY A 57 48.73 -29.16 -20.77
C GLY A 57 47.42 -29.23 -19.98
N GLN A 58 47.14 -30.40 -19.38
CA GLN A 58 45.97 -30.60 -18.51
C GLN A 58 46.14 -29.91 -17.16
N ASP A 59 47.36 -29.94 -16.59
CA ASP A 59 47.68 -29.22 -15.35
C ASP A 59 47.62 -27.69 -15.54
N ARG A 60 48.13 -27.16 -16.66
CA ARG A 60 48.03 -25.72 -16.97
C ARG A 60 46.60 -25.25 -17.23
N MET A 61 45.78 -26.06 -17.92
CA MET A 61 44.36 -25.75 -18.12
C MET A 61 43.60 -25.77 -16.79
N GLY A 62 43.89 -26.74 -15.92
CA GLY A 62 43.35 -26.78 -14.56
C GLY A 62 43.83 -25.64 -13.65
N GLU A 63 45.06 -25.15 -13.81
CA GLU A 63 45.55 -23.96 -13.12
C GLU A 63 44.90 -22.66 -13.60
N ALA A 64 44.67 -22.53 -14.91
CA ALA A 64 43.96 -21.39 -15.50
C ALA A 64 42.49 -21.34 -15.02
N GLU A 65 41.77 -22.47 -15.07
CA GLU A 65 40.39 -22.55 -14.57
C GLU A 65 40.31 -22.20 -13.06
N ARG A 66 41.27 -22.66 -12.26
CA ARG A 66 41.36 -22.31 -10.83
C ARG A 66 41.67 -20.82 -10.62
N ALA A 67 42.50 -20.21 -11.48
CA ALA A 67 42.77 -18.77 -11.43
C ALA A 67 41.52 -17.96 -11.76
N GLU A 68 40.82 -18.30 -12.85
CA GLU A 68 39.56 -17.67 -13.22
C GLU A 68 38.47 -17.85 -12.15
N GLN A 69 38.44 -19.01 -11.48
CA GLN A 69 37.53 -19.23 -10.36
C GLN A 69 37.86 -18.32 -9.16
N ARG A 70 39.15 -18.12 -8.85
CA ARG A 70 39.59 -17.19 -7.80
C ARG A 70 39.24 -15.74 -8.16
N ASP A 71 39.48 -15.31 -9.39
CA ASP A 71 39.17 -13.95 -9.84
C ASP A 71 37.66 -13.68 -9.79
N ARG A 72 36.83 -14.65 -10.20
CA ARG A 72 35.37 -14.59 -10.08
C ARG A 72 34.92 -14.50 -8.62
N GLN A 73 35.58 -15.21 -7.70
CA GLN A 73 35.31 -15.10 -6.26
C GLN A 73 35.68 -13.72 -5.73
N GLU A 74 36.89 -13.23 -6.00
CA GLU A 74 37.35 -11.90 -5.58
C GLU A 74 36.43 -10.77 -6.11
N GLN A 75 35.96 -10.88 -7.35
CA GLN A 75 35.00 -9.93 -7.92
C GLN A 75 33.68 -9.90 -7.14
N ARG A 76 33.16 -11.07 -6.72
CA ARG A 76 31.92 -11.13 -5.93
C ARG A 76 32.05 -10.51 -4.55
N PHE A 77 33.22 -10.64 -3.92
CA PHE A 77 33.46 -9.97 -2.64
C PHE A 77 33.51 -8.45 -2.80
N ARG A 78 34.10 -7.95 -3.90
CA ARG A 78 34.06 -6.53 -4.27
C ARG A 78 32.63 -6.05 -4.55
N GLU A 79 31.79 -6.90 -5.13
CA GLU A 79 30.37 -6.61 -5.42
C GLU A 79 29.42 -6.98 -4.27
N ALA A 80 29.92 -7.45 -3.12
CA ALA A 80 29.06 -7.98 -2.05
C ALA A 80 28.10 -6.94 -1.49
N THR A 81 28.47 -5.66 -1.50
CA THR A 81 27.62 -4.54 -1.04
C THR A 81 26.73 -3.96 -2.14
N ARG A 82 26.85 -4.45 -3.39
CA ARG A 82 26.02 -3.99 -4.52
C ARG A 82 24.54 -4.31 -4.26
N ASP A 83 23.71 -3.34 -4.58
CA ASP A 83 22.25 -3.45 -4.53
C ASP A 83 21.79 -4.60 -5.46
N PRO A 84 20.96 -5.55 -5.01
CA PRO A 84 20.40 -6.62 -5.86
C PRO A 84 19.64 -6.11 -7.09
N LEU A 85 19.10 -4.89 -7.03
CA LEU A 85 18.44 -4.20 -8.12
C LEU A 85 19.35 -3.20 -8.85
N ALA A 86 20.66 -3.19 -8.61
CA ALA A 86 21.57 -2.22 -9.26
C ALA A 86 21.48 -2.22 -10.81
N ASP A 87 21.16 -3.35 -11.42
CA ASP A 87 21.03 -3.48 -12.87
C ASP A 87 19.75 -2.82 -13.44
N SER A 88 18.85 -2.36 -12.56
CA SER A 88 17.64 -1.61 -12.93
C SER A 88 17.93 -0.15 -13.31
N GLY A 89 19.13 0.35 -13.01
CA GLY A 89 19.58 1.72 -13.29
C GLY A 89 19.27 2.75 -12.18
N VAL A 90 18.64 2.36 -11.07
CA VAL A 90 18.32 3.27 -9.95
C VAL A 90 19.15 2.92 -8.70
N PRO A 91 20.10 3.78 -8.27
CA PRO A 91 20.87 3.52 -7.06
C PRO A 91 19.98 3.50 -5.80
N GLY A 92 20.13 2.47 -4.97
CA GLY A 92 19.40 2.34 -3.70
C GLY A 92 17.92 1.97 -3.86
N GLU A 93 17.51 1.44 -5.03
CA GLU A 93 16.13 1.02 -5.28
C GLU A 93 15.64 -0.01 -4.26
N THR A 94 16.50 -0.95 -3.84
CA THR A 94 16.12 -1.97 -2.86
C THR A 94 15.85 -1.40 -1.47
N ARG A 95 16.64 -0.39 -1.06
CA ARG A 95 16.42 0.35 0.20
C ARG A 95 15.07 1.07 0.17
N ALA A 96 14.81 1.81 -0.91
CA ALA A 96 13.53 2.47 -1.11
C ALA A 96 12.38 1.46 -1.12
N ALA A 97 12.56 0.30 -1.77
CA ALA A 97 11.58 -0.76 -1.80
C ALA A 97 11.29 -1.34 -0.41
N ALA A 98 12.31 -1.60 0.40
CA ALA A 98 12.14 -2.10 1.77
C ALA A 98 11.39 -1.10 2.66
N ARG A 99 11.64 0.21 2.51
CA ARG A 99 10.88 1.28 3.20
C ARG A 99 9.40 1.28 2.79
N VAL A 100 9.13 1.29 1.49
CA VAL A 100 7.76 1.28 0.95
C VAL A 100 7.04 0.02 1.41
N GLN A 101 7.70 -1.14 1.37
CA GLN A 101 7.11 -2.41 1.78
C GLN A 101 6.64 -2.34 3.24
N ARG A 102 7.46 -1.80 4.15
CA ARG A 102 7.08 -1.59 5.56
C ARG A 102 5.86 -0.67 5.70
N ALA A 103 5.85 0.46 5.00
CA ALA A 103 4.74 1.41 5.03
C ALA A 103 3.44 0.81 4.44
N ALA A 104 3.56 0.04 3.37
CA ALA A 104 2.44 -0.66 2.74
C ALA A 104 1.89 -1.74 3.67
N GLN A 105 2.75 -2.57 4.25
CA GLN A 105 2.35 -3.61 5.18
C GLN A 105 1.64 -3.04 6.39
N ALA A 106 2.11 -1.95 7.00
CA ALA A 106 1.42 -1.32 8.13
C ALA A 106 -0.02 -0.86 7.79
N ARG A 107 -0.29 -0.51 6.52
CA ARG A 107 -1.64 -0.12 6.05
C ARG A 107 -2.54 -1.32 5.72
N PHE A 108 -1.93 -2.44 5.32
CA PHE A 108 -2.62 -3.68 4.99
C PHE A 108 -2.50 -4.74 6.09
N ASP A 109 -1.95 -4.43 7.28
CA ASP A 109 -1.82 -5.40 8.37
C ASP A 109 -3.17 -5.64 9.04
N ILE A 110 -3.48 -6.93 9.18
CA ILE A 110 -4.82 -7.53 9.20
C ILE A 110 -5.39 -7.63 10.60
N ARG A 111 -4.72 -7.05 11.59
CA ARG A 111 -5.14 -7.17 12.99
C ARG A 111 -6.20 -6.16 13.42
N GLY A 112 -6.36 -5.07 12.67
CA GLY A 112 -7.36 -4.03 12.94
C GLY A 112 -8.43 -3.90 11.87
N ASN A 113 -8.07 -4.09 10.60
CA ASN A 113 -9.03 -3.99 9.51
C ASN A 113 -9.79 -5.31 9.37
N SER A 114 -11.07 -5.30 9.74
CA SER A 114 -12.01 -6.40 9.55
C SER A 114 -12.31 -6.68 8.06
N SER A 115 -11.35 -6.49 7.15
CA SER A 115 -11.35 -7.04 5.80
C SER A 115 -10.68 -8.42 5.82
N VAL A 116 -11.09 -9.28 6.75
CA VAL A 116 -10.87 -10.72 6.58
C VAL A 116 -11.50 -11.06 5.23
N PHE A 117 -10.66 -11.39 4.25
CA PHE A 117 -11.03 -11.87 2.91
C PHE A 117 -11.80 -13.22 2.96
N ASP A 118 -12.36 -13.58 4.10
CA ASP A 118 -13.11 -14.80 4.34
C ASP A 118 -14.48 -14.46 4.93
N ARG A 119 -15.47 -15.15 4.37
CA ARG A 119 -16.92 -15.11 4.65
C ARG A 119 -17.70 -14.01 3.94
N THR A 120 -18.21 -14.39 2.77
CA THR A 120 -19.42 -13.86 2.16
C THR A 120 -20.62 -14.01 3.12
N SER A 121 -20.83 -13.03 3.99
CA SER A 121 -22.16 -12.83 4.59
C SER A 121 -23.03 -12.11 3.56
N PHE A 122 -24.05 -12.84 3.09
CA PHE A 122 -25.07 -12.29 2.21
C PHE A 122 -26.07 -11.55 3.09
N ASP A 123 -26.16 -10.23 2.96
CA ASP A 123 -27.35 -9.51 3.38
C ASP A 123 -27.74 -8.40 2.39
N ARG A 124 -29.03 -8.08 2.43
CA ARG A 124 -29.84 -7.39 1.42
C ARG A 124 -29.18 -6.14 0.83
N ALA A 125 -29.23 -6.06 -0.51
CA ALA A 125 -28.84 -4.88 -1.27
C ALA A 125 -29.86 -3.76 -1.07
N HIS A 126 -29.40 -2.60 -0.62
CA HIS A 126 -30.18 -1.37 -0.67
C HIS A 126 -29.94 -0.70 -2.03
N PHE A 127 -31.00 -0.41 -2.77
CA PHE A 127 -30.93 0.29 -4.06
C PHE A 127 -31.47 1.72 -3.88
N GLY A 128 -30.59 2.71 -4.01
CA GLY A 128 -30.96 4.13 -4.18
C GLY A 128 -31.19 4.93 -2.91
N ASP A 129 -31.30 6.25 -3.10
CA ASP A 129 -31.55 7.33 -2.12
C ASP A 129 -32.89 7.12 -1.36
N VAL A 130 -32.96 6.08 -0.53
CA VAL A 130 -34.10 5.81 0.35
C VAL A 130 -33.67 6.13 1.77
N TYR A 131 -34.38 7.10 2.34
CA TYR A 131 -34.29 7.52 3.73
C TYR A 131 -34.50 6.31 4.66
N ILE A 132 -33.47 5.95 5.44
CA ILE A 132 -33.58 4.97 6.52
C ILE A 132 -33.63 5.74 7.84
N GLY A 133 -34.84 5.86 8.37
CA GLY A 133 -35.11 6.09 9.78
C GLY A 133 -36.26 5.17 10.15
N SER A 134 -36.03 4.28 11.11
CA SER A 134 -37.04 3.33 11.60
C SER A 134 -38.19 4.08 12.28
N ARG A 135 -39.18 4.54 11.50
CA ARG A 135 -40.60 4.70 11.87
C ARG A 135 -41.54 5.31 10.82
N ASP A 136 -41.12 5.65 9.60
CA ASP A 136 -42.07 6.02 8.54
C ASP A 136 -41.47 5.79 7.15
N THR A 137 -41.92 4.72 6.48
CA THR A 137 -41.52 4.36 5.12
C THR A 137 -42.43 5.06 4.12
N ALA A 138 -41.98 6.18 3.56
CA ALA A 138 -42.49 6.68 2.29
C ALA A 138 -41.30 7.07 1.42
N ALA A 139 -41.21 6.48 0.23
CA ALA A 139 -40.35 6.98 -0.84
C ALA A 139 -40.59 8.49 -1.02
N PRO A 140 -39.60 9.29 -1.46
CA PRO A 140 -39.81 10.71 -1.68
C PRO A 140 -41.02 10.89 -2.60
N VAL A 141 -42.08 11.49 -2.07
CA VAL A 141 -43.27 11.82 -2.85
C VAL A 141 -42.85 12.98 -3.77
N PHE A 142 -42.82 12.73 -5.09
CA PHE A 142 -42.62 13.77 -6.08
C PHE A 142 -43.86 14.69 -6.08
N GLY A 143 -43.66 16.01 -6.14
CA GLY A 143 -44.71 17.02 -5.93
C GLY A 143 -44.45 17.94 -4.74
N ASP A 144 -45.51 18.53 -4.18
CA ASP A 144 -45.44 19.44 -3.03
C ASP A 144 -44.88 18.69 -1.80
N VAL A 145 -43.80 19.23 -1.22
CA VAL A 145 -43.19 18.70 0.00
C VAL A 145 -44.13 18.99 1.19
N PRO A 146 -44.58 17.97 1.95
CA PRO A 146 -45.45 18.18 3.11
C PRO A 146 -44.79 19.06 4.17
N GLU A 147 -45.57 19.92 4.84
CA GLU A 147 -45.04 20.78 5.90
C GLU A 147 -44.50 19.97 7.09
N ASP A 148 -45.10 18.81 7.39
CA ASP A 148 -44.62 17.89 8.43
C ASP A 148 -43.23 17.30 8.10
N GLU A 149 -42.89 17.18 6.81
CA GLU A 149 -41.55 16.78 6.39
C GLU A 149 -40.53 17.91 6.67
N LEU A 150 -40.89 19.16 6.34
CA LEU A 150 -40.04 20.33 6.59
C LEU A 150 -39.83 20.56 8.09
N GLU A 151 -40.88 20.42 8.91
CA GLU A 151 -40.77 20.57 10.37
C GLU A 151 -39.87 19.49 10.99
N ARG A 152 -39.97 18.24 10.53
CA ARG A 152 -39.04 17.16 10.94
C ARG A 152 -37.60 17.49 10.56
N LEU A 153 -37.37 18.01 9.35
CA LEU A 153 -36.04 18.41 8.91
C LEU A 153 -35.46 19.54 9.78
N ARG A 154 -36.26 20.54 10.19
CA ARG A 154 -35.79 21.64 11.06
C ARG A 154 -35.22 21.14 12.39
N GLN A 155 -35.75 20.04 12.93
CA GLN A 155 -35.31 19.48 14.22
C GLN A 155 -33.98 18.71 14.09
N VAL A 156 -33.82 17.97 12.99
CA VAL A 156 -32.70 17.05 12.76
C VAL A 156 -31.53 17.71 12.02
N TYR A 157 -31.81 18.71 11.18
CA TYR A 157 -30.81 19.30 10.31
C TYR A 157 -29.67 19.98 11.09
N ARG A 158 -28.44 19.73 10.63
CA ARG A 158 -27.24 20.45 11.06
C ARG A 158 -26.62 21.11 9.85
N ALA A 159 -26.51 22.43 9.92
CA ALA A 159 -26.04 23.23 8.80
C ALA A 159 -24.56 22.92 8.51
N PRO A 160 -24.18 22.61 7.26
CA PRO A 160 -22.80 22.41 6.89
C PRO A 160 -22.01 23.72 6.98
N ALA A 161 -20.68 23.61 7.10
CA ALA A 161 -19.80 24.77 7.01
C ALA A 161 -20.08 25.54 5.71
N GLY A 162 -20.21 26.87 5.78
CA GLY A 162 -20.50 27.69 4.59
C GLY A 162 -21.98 27.77 4.16
N TYR A 163 -22.92 27.19 4.92
CA TYR A 163 -24.37 27.36 4.70
C TYR A 163 -24.82 28.83 4.47
N PRO A 164 -24.31 29.85 5.21
CA PRO A 164 -24.65 31.25 4.95
C PRO A 164 -24.24 31.74 3.55
N THR A 165 -23.17 31.18 2.99
CA THR A 165 -22.71 31.52 1.63
C THR A 165 -23.61 30.88 0.57
N LEU A 166 -24.03 29.63 0.76
CA LEU A 166 -25.03 28.97 -0.10
C LEU A 166 -26.35 29.77 -0.12
N LYS A 167 -26.81 30.20 1.06
CA LYS A 167 -28.02 31.03 1.21
C LYS A 167 -27.91 32.39 0.51
N ARG A 168 -26.77 33.08 0.64
CA ARG A 168 -26.51 34.32 -0.10
C ARG A 168 -26.48 34.09 -1.61
N GLY A 169 -25.86 33.00 -2.05
CA GLY A 169 -25.81 32.60 -3.46
C GLY A 169 -27.20 32.37 -4.05
N LEU A 170 -28.05 31.60 -3.37
CA LEU A 170 -29.44 31.35 -3.79
C LEU A 170 -30.26 32.66 -3.85
N ARG A 171 -30.10 33.54 -2.87
CA ARG A 171 -30.80 34.83 -2.85
C ARG A 171 -30.39 35.75 -3.99
N ALA A 172 -29.11 35.78 -4.33
CA ALA A 172 -28.57 36.62 -5.39
C ALA A 172 -28.96 36.11 -6.79
N ARG A 173 -28.92 34.79 -7.01
CA ARG A 173 -29.02 34.19 -8.35
C ARG A 173 -30.38 33.59 -8.67
N ARG A 174 -31.27 33.42 -7.68
CA ARG A 174 -32.58 32.71 -7.75
C ARG A 174 -32.50 31.22 -8.06
N VAL A 175 -31.49 30.79 -8.82
CA VAL A 175 -31.13 29.40 -9.10
C VAL A 175 -29.78 29.10 -8.46
N LEU A 176 -29.65 27.92 -7.86
CA LEU A 176 -28.41 27.41 -7.29
C LEU A 176 -28.19 25.97 -7.72
N VAL A 177 -27.01 25.65 -8.26
CA VAL A 177 -26.60 24.27 -8.53
C VAL A 177 -25.71 23.80 -7.39
N LEU A 178 -26.22 22.90 -6.55
CA LEU A 178 -25.50 22.30 -5.44
C LEU A 178 -24.81 21.00 -5.87
N GLY A 179 -23.49 21.00 -5.82
CA GLY A 179 -22.66 19.84 -6.13
C GLY A 179 -22.20 19.10 -4.90
N GLY A 180 -22.36 17.78 -4.89
CA GLY A 180 -21.74 16.95 -3.88
C GLY A 180 -21.89 15.46 -4.20
N PRO A 181 -21.02 14.60 -3.65
CA PRO A 181 -21.17 13.15 -3.79
C PRO A 181 -22.54 12.65 -3.29
N PRO A 182 -23.00 11.46 -3.76
CA PRO A 182 -24.15 10.76 -3.19
C PRO A 182 -24.12 10.71 -1.65
N ASP A 183 -25.30 10.78 -1.03
CA ASP A 183 -25.48 10.67 0.43
C ASP A 183 -24.73 11.67 1.33
N THR A 184 -24.31 12.82 0.83
CA THR A 184 -23.63 13.86 1.64
C THR A 184 -24.58 14.81 2.36
N GLY A 185 -25.89 14.62 2.20
CA GLY A 185 -26.93 15.53 2.72
C GLY A 185 -27.23 16.72 1.82
N ARG A 186 -26.67 16.80 0.60
CA ARG A 186 -26.89 17.90 -0.37
C ARG A 186 -28.38 18.15 -0.69
N LEU A 187 -29.18 17.08 -0.78
CA LEU A 187 -30.62 17.18 -1.03
C LEU A 187 -31.34 17.81 0.17
N THR A 188 -31.02 17.35 1.38
CA THR A 188 -31.53 17.92 2.64
C THR A 188 -31.12 19.38 2.82
N THR A 189 -29.87 19.73 2.49
CA THR A 189 -29.39 21.12 2.49
C THR A 189 -30.16 21.98 1.50
N GLY A 190 -30.43 21.47 0.29
CA GLY A 190 -31.25 22.16 -0.70
C GLY A 190 -32.68 22.44 -0.21
N LEU A 191 -33.31 21.46 0.42
CA LEU A 191 -34.64 21.62 1.04
C LEU A 191 -34.64 22.67 2.16
N CYS A 192 -33.66 22.62 3.07
CA CYS A 192 -33.57 23.57 4.17
C CYS A 192 -33.31 24.99 3.65
N LEU A 193 -32.46 25.15 2.63
CA LEU A 193 -32.24 26.46 1.97
C LEU A 193 -33.53 27.02 1.37
N LEU A 194 -34.31 26.18 0.66
CA LEU A 194 -35.57 26.60 0.06
C LEU A 194 -36.61 26.93 1.15
N ASP A 195 -36.72 26.12 2.19
CA ASP A 195 -37.64 26.37 3.32
C ASP A 195 -37.32 27.72 4.00
N GLU A 196 -36.07 27.98 4.35
CA GLU A 196 -35.66 29.22 5.01
C GLU A 196 -35.85 30.48 4.14
N VAL A 197 -35.61 30.38 2.84
CA VAL A 197 -35.71 31.52 1.93
C VAL A 197 -37.16 31.80 1.53
N THR A 198 -38.00 30.78 1.44
CA THR A 198 -39.44 30.91 1.14
C THR A 198 -40.27 31.27 2.37
N ALA A 199 -39.83 30.92 3.59
CA ALA A 199 -40.49 31.28 4.85
C ALA A 199 -40.66 32.80 5.03
N GLY A 200 -39.69 33.60 4.55
CA GLY A 200 -39.73 35.06 4.67
C GLY A 200 -40.75 35.76 3.77
N VAL A 201 -41.16 35.15 2.64
CA VAL A 201 -41.95 35.80 1.59
C VAL A 201 -43.44 35.91 1.97
N ARG A 202 -43.97 35.00 2.79
CA ARG A 202 -45.36 35.08 3.30
C ARG A 202 -45.54 36.14 4.40
N ASN A 203 -44.52 36.45 5.18
CA ASN A 203 -44.60 37.48 6.23
C ASN A 203 -44.62 38.91 5.67
N THR A 204 -44.40 39.07 4.35
CA THR A 204 -44.38 40.37 3.66
C THR A 204 -45.53 40.59 2.68
N ALA A 205 -46.61 39.79 2.75
CA ALA A 205 -47.84 40.11 2.03
C ALA A 205 -48.82 40.86 2.95
N PRO A 206 -48.91 42.21 2.92
CA PRO A 206 -50.05 42.90 3.49
C PRO A 206 -51.27 42.61 2.62
N GLY A 207 -52.41 42.33 3.27
CA GLY A 207 -53.65 42.05 2.58
C GLY A 207 -53.99 43.11 1.52
N SER A 208 -54.11 42.67 0.27
CA SER A 208 -54.85 43.41 -0.76
C SER A 208 -56.10 42.61 -1.07
N GLY A 209 -57.20 43.02 -0.44
CA GLY A 209 -58.51 42.53 -0.78
C GLY A 209 -58.88 42.92 -2.21
N THR A 210 -59.50 41.98 -2.91
CA THR A 210 -60.65 42.20 -3.78
C THR A 210 -61.28 40.83 -4.01
N SER A 211 -62.09 40.40 -3.07
CA SER A 211 -63.10 39.36 -3.29
C SER A 211 -64.16 39.97 -4.21
N SER A 212 -64.17 39.57 -5.48
CA SER A 212 -65.32 39.78 -6.35
C SER A 212 -66.24 38.55 -6.26
N PRO A 213 -67.55 38.72 -6.00
CA PRO A 213 -68.43 37.64 -5.63
C PRO A 213 -68.87 36.87 -6.88
N ARG A 214 -68.54 35.58 -6.96
CA ARG A 214 -69.25 34.63 -7.83
C ARG A 214 -70.11 33.75 -6.94
N THR A 215 -71.41 34.06 -6.98
CA THR A 215 -72.58 33.22 -6.67
C THR A 215 -72.26 31.78 -6.28
N ALA A 216 -72.46 31.48 -5.00
CA ALA A 216 -72.54 30.15 -4.45
C ALA A 216 -73.92 29.55 -4.75
N GLU A 217 -73.95 28.40 -5.42
CA GLU A 217 -75.00 27.40 -5.21
C GLU A 217 -74.63 26.60 -3.95
N PRO A 218 -75.61 26.26 -3.08
CA PRO A 218 -75.32 25.63 -1.81
C PRO A 218 -75.42 24.11 -1.95
N ASP A 219 -74.29 23.41 -2.01
CA ASP A 219 -74.26 21.99 -1.68
C ASP A 219 -73.37 21.76 -0.46
N GLY A 220 -74.05 21.50 0.65
CA GLY A 220 -73.46 21.21 1.93
C GLY A 220 -72.77 19.86 1.94
N ARG A 221 -71.44 19.88 2.00
CA ARG A 221 -70.66 18.86 2.69
C ARG A 221 -69.56 19.54 3.48
N ALA A 222 -69.54 19.24 4.78
CA ALA A 222 -68.60 19.75 5.76
C ALA A 222 -67.16 19.69 5.24
N GLY A 223 -66.52 20.86 5.18
CA GLY A 223 -65.15 21.01 4.72
C GLY A 223 -64.16 20.36 5.67
N THR A 224 -63.49 19.32 5.18
CA THR A 224 -62.13 19.02 5.59
C THR A 224 -61.25 20.15 5.03
N ALA A 225 -60.53 20.84 5.91
CA ALA A 225 -59.54 21.83 5.52
C ALA A 225 -58.59 21.20 4.49
N VAL A 226 -58.49 21.81 3.31
CA VAL A 226 -57.49 21.44 2.30
C VAL A 226 -56.12 21.68 2.92
N PRO A 227 -55.24 20.66 3.05
CA PRO A 227 -53.89 20.87 3.55
C PRO A 227 -53.20 21.83 2.58
N GLY A 228 -52.62 22.91 3.12
CA GLY A 228 -52.03 23.97 2.32
C GLY A 228 -50.99 23.42 1.35
N ARG A 229 -51.03 23.88 0.09
CA ARG A 229 -50.00 23.61 -0.92
C ARG A 229 -48.60 23.80 -0.30
N GLY A 230 -47.74 22.81 -0.49
CA GLY A 230 -46.38 22.81 0.04
C GLY A 230 -45.58 24.00 -0.48
N ARG A 231 -44.72 24.58 0.36
CA ARG A 231 -43.90 25.75 0.00
C ARG A 231 -42.76 25.40 -0.95
N VAL A 232 -42.39 24.13 -0.99
CA VAL A 232 -41.33 23.58 -1.83
C VAL A 232 -41.91 22.45 -2.66
N THR A 233 -41.60 22.42 -3.96
CA THR A 233 -42.04 21.39 -4.90
C THR A 233 -40.81 20.61 -5.39
N ARG A 234 -40.87 19.28 -5.39
CA ARG A 234 -39.86 18.40 -6.00
C ARG A 234 -40.24 18.07 -7.44
N LEU A 235 -39.35 18.35 -8.40
CA LEU A 235 -39.59 18.02 -9.80
C LEU A 235 -39.52 16.50 -10.04
N ALA A 236 -40.49 15.96 -10.79
CA ALA A 236 -40.52 14.54 -11.14
C ALA A 236 -39.45 14.20 -12.19
N PRO A 237 -38.87 12.97 -12.17
CA PRO A 237 -37.89 12.54 -13.16
C PRO A 237 -38.39 12.63 -14.61
N SER A 238 -39.67 12.39 -14.84
CA SER A 238 -40.33 12.48 -16.16
C SER A 238 -40.35 13.89 -16.75
N ASP A 239 -40.29 14.92 -15.89
CA ASP A 239 -40.34 16.33 -16.31
C ASP A 239 -38.94 16.96 -16.41
N LEU A 240 -37.87 16.20 -16.16
CA LEU A 240 -36.49 16.70 -16.22
C LEU A 240 -36.16 17.27 -17.60
N GLY A 241 -36.59 16.63 -18.69
CA GLY A 241 -36.35 17.11 -20.06
C GLY A 241 -36.84 18.54 -20.30
N ARG A 242 -37.90 18.97 -19.60
CA ARG A 242 -38.43 20.34 -19.70
C ARG A 242 -37.45 21.41 -19.22
N LEU A 243 -36.47 21.08 -18.38
CA LEU A 243 -35.42 22.04 -18.00
C LEU A 243 -34.59 22.50 -19.19
N SER A 244 -34.41 21.63 -20.17
CA SER A 244 -33.66 21.92 -21.40
C SER A 244 -34.59 22.37 -22.53
N ASP A 245 -35.79 21.79 -22.64
CA ASP A 245 -36.71 22.06 -23.73
C ASP A 245 -37.54 23.35 -23.51
N ASP A 246 -38.03 23.59 -22.30
CA ASP A 246 -38.84 24.74 -21.92
C ASP A 246 -38.71 25.09 -20.42
N PRO A 247 -37.62 25.78 -20.02
CA PRO A 247 -37.41 26.21 -18.64
C PRO A 247 -38.50 27.16 -18.12
N GLY A 248 -39.25 27.80 -19.02
CA GLY A 248 -40.38 28.67 -18.68
C GLY A 248 -41.55 27.87 -18.10
N ALA A 249 -41.94 26.79 -18.75
CA ALA A 249 -43.00 25.89 -18.24
C ALA A 249 -42.66 25.30 -16.86
N VAL A 250 -41.38 25.01 -16.61
CA VAL A 250 -40.91 24.54 -15.28
C VAL A 250 -41.09 25.62 -14.22
N ALA A 251 -40.70 26.86 -14.51
CA ALA A 251 -40.95 28.01 -13.62
C ALA A 251 -42.45 28.32 -13.46
N ASP A 252 -43.26 27.97 -14.45
CA ASP A 252 -44.72 28.15 -14.42
C ASP A 252 -45.46 27.21 -13.48
N GLY A 253 -44.89 26.03 -13.23
CA GLY A 253 -45.37 25.10 -12.21
C GLY A 253 -45.04 25.49 -10.76
N VAL A 254 -44.16 26.47 -10.52
CA VAL A 254 -43.74 26.87 -9.17
C VAL A 254 -44.67 27.96 -8.61
N PRO A 255 -45.20 27.82 -7.37
CA PRO A 255 -45.99 28.86 -6.73
C PRO A 255 -45.23 30.18 -6.55
N ASP A 256 -45.94 31.31 -6.55
CA ASP A 256 -45.34 32.62 -6.25
C ASP A 256 -44.70 32.62 -4.85
N GLY A 257 -43.44 33.05 -4.77
CA GLY A 257 -42.64 32.96 -3.55
C GLY A 257 -42.28 31.54 -3.10
N GLY A 258 -42.53 30.51 -3.92
CA GLY A 258 -42.24 29.11 -3.64
C GLY A 258 -40.83 28.66 -4.01
N GLY A 259 -40.52 27.41 -3.68
CA GLY A 259 -39.23 26.77 -3.94
C GLY A 259 -39.34 25.56 -4.86
N LEU A 260 -38.39 25.36 -5.76
CA LEU A 260 -38.28 24.18 -6.62
C LEU A 260 -36.99 23.40 -6.31
N LEU A 261 -37.11 22.13 -5.96
CA LEU A 261 -35.98 21.22 -5.84
C LEU A 261 -35.93 20.29 -7.05
N VAL A 262 -34.79 20.24 -7.71
CA VAL A 262 -34.53 19.35 -8.85
C VAL A 262 -33.36 18.45 -8.50
N GLN A 263 -33.57 17.13 -8.58
CA GLN A 263 -32.49 16.16 -8.48
C GLN A 263 -32.10 15.67 -9.87
N LEU A 264 -30.89 16.01 -10.33
CA LEU A 264 -30.40 15.56 -11.63
C LEU A 264 -29.84 14.13 -11.50
N PRO A 265 -30.18 13.23 -12.44
CA PRO A 265 -29.80 11.84 -12.35
C PRO A 265 -28.29 11.66 -12.48
N ALA A 266 -27.78 10.57 -11.89
CA ALA A 266 -26.37 10.21 -12.02
C ALA A 266 -26.00 9.68 -13.42
N SER A 267 -26.98 9.27 -14.22
CA SER A 267 -26.85 8.74 -15.58
C SER A 267 -27.71 9.55 -16.56
N ALA A 268 -27.26 9.78 -17.79
CA ALA A 268 -28.01 10.53 -18.81
C ALA A 268 -29.09 9.72 -19.52
N ALA A 269 -29.35 8.48 -19.12
CA ALA A 269 -30.32 7.62 -19.80
C ALA A 269 -31.71 8.30 -19.91
N GLY A 270 -32.04 8.80 -21.11
CA GLY A 270 -33.30 9.48 -21.40
C GLY A 270 -33.37 10.97 -21.07
N PHE A 271 -32.24 11.65 -20.80
CA PHE A 271 -32.24 13.07 -20.41
C PHE A 271 -31.03 13.85 -20.94
N THR A 272 -31.27 15.04 -21.50
CA THR A 272 -30.23 15.99 -21.91
C THR A 272 -29.97 17.00 -20.79
N SER A 273 -28.73 17.04 -20.30
CA SER A 273 -28.34 17.97 -19.24
C SER A 273 -28.51 19.44 -19.65
N PRO A 274 -29.07 20.31 -18.79
CA PRO A 274 -29.26 21.72 -19.13
C PRO A 274 -27.91 22.43 -19.24
N GLN A 275 -27.87 23.49 -20.04
CA GLN A 275 -26.71 24.38 -20.17
C GLN A 275 -26.91 25.67 -19.36
N GLU A 276 -25.87 26.49 -19.24
CA GLU A 276 -25.96 27.76 -18.52
C GLU A 276 -27.06 28.70 -19.06
N LEU A 277 -27.32 28.67 -20.37
CA LEU A 277 -28.39 29.44 -21.03
C LEU A 277 -29.79 29.02 -20.53
N HIS A 278 -30.00 27.73 -20.28
CA HIS A 278 -31.28 27.22 -19.75
C HIS A 278 -31.48 27.67 -18.30
N LEU A 279 -30.40 27.65 -17.50
CA LEU A 279 -30.42 28.14 -16.13
C LEU A 279 -30.64 29.66 -16.06
N ASP A 280 -30.17 30.42 -17.06
CA ASP A 280 -30.45 31.85 -17.25
C ASP A 280 -31.95 32.14 -17.37
N ALA A 281 -32.58 31.43 -18.31
CA ALA A 281 -33.99 31.56 -18.58
C ALA A 281 -34.83 31.19 -17.35
N LEU A 282 -34.46 30.10 -16.66
CA LEU A 282 -35.10 29.68 -15.41
C LEU A 282 -34.96 30.75 -14.32
N ALA A 283 -33.76 31.29 -14.10
CA ALA A 283 -33.50 32.32 -13.09
C ALA A 283 -34.30 33.61 -13.36
N ALA A 284 -34.36 34.06 -14.61
CA ALA A 284 -35.13 35.24 -15.01
C ALA A 284 -36.63 35.08 -14.74
N ARG A 285 -37.18 33.88 -15.03
CA ARG A 285 -38.60 33.57 -14.79
C ARG A 285 -38.93 33.44 -13.30
N LEU A 286 -38.07 32.80 -12.52
CA LEU A 286 -38.25 32.69 -11.06
C LEU A 286 -38.12 34.05 -10.37
N ALA A 287 -37.25 34.94 -10.86
CA ALA A 287 -37.12 36.30 -10.35
C ALA A 287 -38.44 37.09 -10.44
N ALA A 288 -39.18 36.94 -11.55
CA ALA A 288 -40.48 37.60 -11.75
C ALA A 288 -41.55 37.15 -10.74
N LYS A 289 -41.43 35.92 -10.22
CA LYS A 289 -42.37 35.33 -9.23
C LYS A 289 -41.90 35.41 -7.79
N GLY A 290 -40.71 35.97 -7.55
CA GLY A 290 -40.05 35.92 -6.25
C GLY A 290 -39.73 34.48 -5.78
N ALA A 291 -39.71 33.50 -6.68
CA ALA A 291 -39.47 32.09 -6.40
C ALA A 291 -37.98 31.74 -6.48
N TYR A 292 -37.64 30.52 -6.04
CA TYR A 292 -36.26 30.02 -5.97
C TYR A 292 -36.16 28.58 -6.46
N ALA A 293 -35.01 28.20 -7.02
CA ALA A 293 -34.74 26.81 -7.39
C ALA A 293 -33.35 26.33 -6.94
N VAL A 294 -33.29 25.09 -6.49
CA VAL A 294 -32.04 24.38 -6.17
C VAL A 294 -31.97 23.11 -7.00
N LEU A 295 -30.91 23.00 -7.81
CA LEU A 295 -30.59 21.82 -8.60
C LEU A 295 -29.48 21.05 -7.88
N VAL A 296 -29.68 19.77 -7.63
CA VAL A 296 -28.71 18.89 -6.97
C VAL A 296 -28.04 18.02 -8.02
N VAL A 297 -26.71 18.11 -8.12
CA VAL A 297 -25.88 17.35 -9.06
C VAL A 297 -24.81 16.54 -8.35
N SER A 298 -24.45 15.39 -8.93
CA SER A 298 -23.22 14.68 -8.59
C SER A 298 -22.09 15.22 -9.49
N PRO A 299 -20.89 15.51 -8.97
CA PRO A 299 -19.78 16.00 -9.78
C PRO A 299 -19.41 15.08 -10.94
N THR A 300 -19.54 13.77 -10.73
CA THR A 300 -19.24 12.75 -11.74
C THR A 300 -20.41 12.43 -12.68
N SER A 301 -21.57 13.08 -12.50
CA SER A 301 -22.69 12.88 -13.44
C SER A 301 -22.51 13.74 -14.70
N PRO A 302 -23.26 13.45 -15.78
CA PRO A 302 -23.26 14.26 -16.99
C PRO A 302 -23.59 15.74 -16.74
N ALA A 303 -24.33 16.04 -15.67
CA ALA A 303 -24.65 17.40 -15.23
C ALA A 303 -23.57 18.04 -14.35
N GLY A 304 -22.47 17.34 -14.05
CA GLY A 304 -21.36 17.84 -13.23
C GLY A 304 -20.71 19.10 -13.81
N HIS A 305 -20.71 19.25 -15.14
CA HIS A 305 -20.20 20.45 -15.81
C HIS A 305 -20.86 21.76 -15.34
N LEU A 306 -22.09 21.71 -14.83
CA LEU A 306 -22.80 22.86 -14.26
C LEU A 306 -22.13 23.41 -12.99
N LEU A 307 -21.29 22.61 -12.32
CA LEU A 307 -20.54 23.04 -11.13
C LEU A 307 -19.40 23.99 -11.46
N GLY A 308 -18.81 23.89 -12.65
CA GLY A 308 -17.82 24.85 -13.14
C GLY A 308 -18.43 26.17 -13.61
N GLY A 309 -19.77 26.22 -13.75
CA GLY A 309 -20.51 27.38 -14.21
C GLY A 309 -20.87 28.38 -13.09
N ARG A 310 -21.48 29.49 -13.48
CA ARG A 310 -21.82 30.63 -12.60
C ARG A 310 -22.82 30.34 -11.47
N TYR A 311 -23.63 29.29 -11.61
CA TYR A 311 -24.61 28.85 -10.61
C TYR A 311 -24.08 27.71 -9.72
N GLY A 312 -22.95 27.11 -10.10
CA GLY A 312 -22.32 26.01 -9.40
C GLY A 312 -21.78 26.43 -8.05
N MET A 313 -22.12 25.68 -7.01
CA MET A 313 -21.54 25.81 -5.68
C MET A 313 -21.32 24.40 -5.10
N PRO A 314 -20.12 24.06 -4.61
CA PRO A 314 -19.92 22.84 -3.87
C PRO A 314 -20.72 22.90 -2.57
N CYS A 315 -21.39 21.80 -2.22
CA CYS A 315 -22.08 21.62 -0.96
C CYS A 315 -21.14 20.87 0.00
N PRO A 316 -20.65 21.53 1.07
CA PRO A 316 -19.87 20.84 2.08
C PRO A 316 -20.71 19.77 2.79
N PRO A 317 -20.09 18.68 3.29
CA PRO A 317 -20.79 17.64 4.01
C PRO A 317 -21.37 18.17 5.34
N ALA A 318 -22.42 17.51 5.83
CA ALA A 318 -22.95 17.77 7.16
C ALA A 318 -21.88 17.53 8.25
N PRO A 319 -21.91 18.25 9.38
CA PRO A 319 -20.97 18.04 10.48
C PRO A 319 -21.22 16.68 11.14
N ALA A 320 -20.48 15.66 10.69
CA ALA A 320 -20.75 14.27 11.05
C ALA A 320 -20.61 13.99 12.55
N GLY A 321 -19.64 14.62 13.24
CA GLY A 321 -19.46 14.50 14.69
C GLY A 321 -20.68 15.01 15.48
N GLU A 322 -21.12 16.24 15.23
CA GLU A 322 -22.30 16.83 15.88
C GLU A 322 -23.58 16.03 15.59
N LEU A 323 -23.70 15.53 14.35
CA LEU A 323 -24.85 14.73 13.95
C LEU A 323 -24.87 13.37 14.66
N LEU A 324 -23.72 12.70 14.74
CA LEU A 324 -23.56 11.42 15.43
C LEU A 324 -23.85 11.54 16.93
N GLU A 325 -23.33 12.58 17.59
CA GLU A 325 -23.61 12.87 19.00
C GLU A 325 -25.11 13.08 19.23
N TRP A 326 -25.75 13.92 18.40
CA TRP A 326 -27.18 14.17 18.52
C TRP A 326 -28.02 12.91 18.27
N GLN A 327 -27.67 12.08 17.29
CA GLN A 327 -28.36 10.82 17.02
C GLN A 327 -28.20 9.83 18.17
N LEU A 328 -27.01 9.75 18.78
CA LEU A 328 -26.78 8.91 19.94
C LEU A 328 -27.63 9.34 21.15
N VAL A 329 -27.67 10.65 21.43
CA VAL A 329 -28.54 11.22 22.48
C VAL A 329 -30.01 10.87 22.20
N ARG A 330 -30.45 11.00 20.95
CA ARG A 330 -31.83 10.65 20.56
C ARG A 330 -32.13 9.18 20.81
N HIS A 331 -31.29 8.26 20.34
CA HIS A 331 -31.50 6.81 20.49
C HIS A 331 -31.43 6.34 21.95
N LEU A 332 -30.69 7.04 22.80
CA LEU A 332 -30.56 6.72 24.22
C LEU A 332 -31.47 7.54 25.14
N SER A 333 -32.24 8.49 24.60
CA SER A 333 -33.11 9.38 25.40
C SER A 333 -34.20 8.65 26.18
N GLU A 334 -34.69 7.53 25.65
CA GLU A 334 -35.69 6.67 26.30
C GLU A 334 -35.05 5.56 27.17
N CYS A 335 -33.71 5.52 27.27
CA CYS A 335 -33.02 4.51 28.06
C CYS A 335 -33.13 4.83 29.57
N PRO A 336 -33.55 3.87 30.41
CA PRO A 336 -33.70 4.10 31.85
C PRO A 336 -32.36 4.27 32.59
N ASP A 337 -31.24 3.88 31.99
CA ASP A 337 -29.91 3.99 32.59
C ASP A 337 -29.29 5.39 32.37
N PRO A 338 -29.01 6.17 33.44
CA PRO A 338 -28.42 7.50 33.32
C PRO A 338 -26.97 7.50 32.79
N GLU A 339 -26.25 6.37 32.86
CA GLU A 339 -24.88 6.26 32.34
C GLU A 339 -24.82 5.78 30.87
N ALA A 340 -25.96 5.46 30.27
CA ALA A 340 -26.04 4.89 28.92
C ALA A 340 -25.34 5.77 27.87
N LEU A 341 -25.55 7.09 27.92
CA LEU A 341 -24.92 8.02 26.99
C LEU A 341 -23.39 8.03 27.14
N GLY A 342 -22.89 8.08 28.38
CA GLY A 342 -21.45 8.05 28.66
C GLY A 342 -20.78 6.76 28.18
N ARG A 343 -21.46 5.61 28.34
CA ARG A 343 -20.98 4.32 27.79
C ARG A 343 -20.96 4.34 26.25
N GLY A 344 -21.99 4.91 25.62
CA GLY A 344 -22.03 5.07 24.16
C GLY A 344 -20.88 5.92 23.62
N GLU A 345 -20.58 7.06 24.25
CA GLU A 345 -19.46 7.92 23.88
C GLU A 345 -18.09 7.24 24.08
N GLN A 346 -17.94 6.44 25.14
CA GLN A 346 -16.72 5.64 25.36
C GLN A 346 -16.53 4.58 24.27
N ILE A 347 -17.60 3.94 23.81
CA ILE A 347 -17.55 2.97 22.70
C ILE A 347 -17.07 3.64 21.41
N LEU A 348 -17.60 4.82 21.06
CA LEU A 348 -17.19 5.57 19.86
C LEU A 348 -15.70 5.96 19.86
N LYS A 349 -15.10 6.14 21.04
CA LYS A 349 -13.68 6.49 21.22
C LYS A 349 -12.77 5.26 21.37
N HIS A 350 -13.33 4.05 21.44
CA HIS A 350 -12.57 2.84 21.70
C HIS A 350 -11.74 2.45 20.44
N PRO A 351 -10.43 2.15 20.55
CA PRO A 351 -9.57 1.83 19.39
C PRO A 351 -10.12 0.70 18.53
N LEU A 352 -10.51 -0.42 19.14
CA LEU A 352 -11.09 -1.56 18.40
C LEU A 352 -12.40 -1.22 17.66
N PHE A 353 -13.16 -0.21 18.11
CA PHE A 353 -14.35 0.26 17.39
C PHE A 353 -13.96 1.13 16.20
N GLN A 354 -12.98 2.03 16.38
CA GLN A 354 -12.45 2.88 15.31
C GLN A 354 -11.79 2.05 14.21
N ASP A 355 -11.03 1.00 14.59
CA ASP A 355 -10.41 0.05 13.67
C ASP A 355 -11.47 -0.72 12.88
N ALA A 356 -12.53 -1.22 13.55
CA ALA A 356 -13.61 -1.94 12.89
C ALA A 356 -14.45 -1.04 11.96
N LEU A 357 -14.74 0.20 12.37
CA LEU A 357 -15.42 1.18 11.51
C LEU A 357 -14.56 1.51 10.28
N GLY A 358 -13.26 1.71 10.49
CA GLY A 358 -12.25 1.92 9.46
C GLY A 358 -12.52 3.13 8.54
N ILE A 359 -13.45 4.00 8.92
CA ILE A 359 -13.79 5.28 8.30
C ILE A 359 -13.65 6.35 9.37
N LEU A 360 -13.07 7.49 9.02
CA LEU A 360 -12.94 8.61 9.96
C LEU A 360 -14.34 9.07 10.41
N PRO A 361 -14.60 9.26 11.72
CA PRO A 361 -15.91 9.72 12.20
C PRO A 361 -16.40 11.00 11.50
N GLU A 362 -15.50 11.92 11.19
CA GLU A 362 -15.80 13.18 10.50
C GLU A 362 -16.15 12.99 9.02
N ALA A 363 -15.78 11.83 8.45
CA ALA A 363 -16.06 11.45 7.07
C ALA A 363 -17.34 10.61 6.93
N LEU A 364 -18.04 10.30 8.02
CA LEU A 364 -19.31 9.58 7.98
C LEU A 364 -20.40 10.40 7.26
N ARG A 365 -21.19 9.72 6.44
CA ARG A 365 -22.38 10.28 5.82
C ARG A 365 -23.53 10.33 6.83
N PRO A 366 -24.53 11.23 6.68
CA PRO A 366 -25.68 11.31 7.58
C PRO A 366 -26.43 9.99 7.81
N SER A 367 -26.51 9.12 6.80
CA SER A 367 -27.12 7.79 6.94
C SER A 367 -26.22 6.80 7.69
N GLU A 368 -24.90 6.97 7.61
CA GLU A 368 -23.92 6.17 8.33
C GLU A 368 -23.83 6.58 9.80
N THR A 369 -23.89 7.89 10.10
CA THR A 369 -23.96 8.37 11.49
C THR A 369 -25.20 7.83 12.20
N GLU A 370 -26.35 7.79 11.52
CA GLU A 370 -27.59 7.22 12.06
C GLU A 370 -27.42 5.73 12.37
N LEU A 371 -26.89 4.97 11.41
CA LEU A 371 -26.63 3.54 11.56
C LEU A 371 -25.67 3.28 12.74
N VAL A 372 -24.58 4.03 12.81
CA VAL A 372 -23.59 3.89 13.89
C VAL A 372 -24.23 4.19 15.25
N ALA A 373 -24.97 5.30 15.38
CA ALA A 373 -25.66 5.65 16.62
C ALA A 373 -26.67 4.58 17.04
N GLU A 374 -27.45 4.05 16.09
CA GLU A 374 -28.43 2.99 16.34
C GLU A 374 -27.74 1.71 16.86
N ARG A 375 -26.66 1.26 16.21
CA ARG A 375 -25.94 0.03 16.60
C ARG A 375 -25.26 0.18 17.95
N VAL A 376 -24.66 1.34 18.23
CA VAL A 376 -24.08 1.64 19.55
C VAL A 376 -25.17 1.64 20.62
N ALA A 377 -26.32 2.27 20.36
CA ALA A 377 -27.44 2.29 21.30
C ALA A 377 -28.03 0.90 21.55
N GLN A 378 -28.14 0.05 20.53
CA GLN A 378 -28.54 -1.36 20.67
C GLN A 378 -27.54 -2.15 21.53
N HIS A 379 -26.23 -1.94 21.34
CA HIS A 379 -25.20 -2.57 22.17
C HIS A 379 -25.26 -2.11 23.63
N VAL A 380 -25.43 -0.80 23.88
CA VAL A 380 -25.57 -0.23 25.24
C VAL A 380 -26.80 -0.78 25.97
N ARG A 381 -27.90 -1.01 25.24
CA ARG A 381 -29.13 -1.64 25.74
C ARG A 381 -29.03 -3.16 25.89
N GLY A 382 -27.91 -3.79 25.49
CA GLY A 382 -27.68 -5.22 25.59
C GLY A 382 -28.34 -6.07 24.49
N GLU A 383 -28.82 -5.43 23.42
CA GLU A 383 -29.50 -6.08 22.30
C GLU A 383 -28.52 -6.65 21.26
N LEU A 384 -27.29 -6.13 21.23
CA LEU A 384 -26.22 -6.51 20.31
C LEU A 384 -24.97 -6.91 21.10
N SER A 385 -24.32 -8.01 20.73
CA SER A 385 -23.02 -8.37 21.30
C SER A 385 -21.91 -7.46 20.76
N ARG A 386 -20.76 -7.45 21.44
CA ARG A 386 -19.57 -6.71 20.98
C ARG A 386 -19.11 -7.15 19.59
N ALA A 387 -19.12 -8.45 19.31
CA ALA A 387 -18.66 -8.97 18.02
C ALA A 387 -19.59 -8.56 16.87
N GLU A 388 -20.91 -8.61 17.10
CA GLU A 388 -21.90 -8.19 16.11
C GLU A 388 -21.88 -6.68 15.88
N LEU A 389 -21.61 -5.87 16.93
CA LEU A 389 -21.41 -4.42 16.77
C LEU A 389 -20.23 -4.14 15.83
N LEU A 390 -19.08 -4.78 16.06
CA LEU A 390 -17.88 -4.58 15.25
C LEU A 390 -18.08 -5.01 13.79
N ASP A 391 -18.76 -6.13 13.54
CA ASP A 391 -19.07 -6.56 12.16
C ASP A 391 -20.08 -5.62 11.48
N ALA A 392 -21.10 -5.15 12.21
CA ALA A 392 -22.10 -4.23 11.67
C ALA A 392 -21.49 -2.89 11.22
N VAL A 393 -20.55 -2.33 11.99
CA VAL A 393 -19.86 -1.09 11.58
C VAL A 393 -18.83 -1.33 10.48
N GLY A 394 -18.14 -2.47 10.49
CA GLY A 394 -17.23 -2.87 9.40
C GLY A 394 -17.94 -3.09 8.06
N HIS A 395 -19.25 -3.38 8.08
CA HIS A 395 -20.07 -3.50 6.88
C HIS A 395 -20.21 -2.17 6.11
N ILE A 396 -20.02 -1.01 6.74
CA ILE A 396 -20.20 0.30 6.11
C ILE A 396 -19.23 0.48 4.93
N ALA A 397 -17.95 0.19 5.12
CA ALA A 397 -16.94 0.28 4.06
C ALA A 397 -17.19 -0.73 2.93
N ARG A 398 -17.64 -1.96 3.27
CA ARG A 398 -18.00 -3.00 2.29
C ARG A 398 -19.19 -2.58 1.43
N ARG A 399 -20.23 -2.02 2.07
CA ARG A 399 -21.40 -1.48 1.37
C ARG A 399 -21.01 -0.34 0.44
N GLN A 400 -20.15 0.57 0.90
CA GLN A 400 -19.64 1.67 0.08
C GLN A 400 -18.91 1.18 -1.17
N ALA A 401 -18.02 0.19 -1.02
CA ALA A 401 -17.30 -0.40 -2.16
C ALA A 401 -18.29 -1.00 -3.17
N ARG A 402 -19.27 -1.76 -2.69
CA ARG A 402 -20.31 -2.34 -3.55
C ARG A 402 -21.09 -1.29 -4.33
N GLU A 403 -21.54 -0.21 -3.68
CA GLU A 403 -22.26 0.90 -4.33
C GLU A 403 -21.42 1.55 -5.45
N TRP A 404 -20.10 1.65 -5.27
CA TRP A 404 -19.23 2.22 -6.30
C TRP A 404 -19.15 1.39 -7.58
N PHE A 405 -19.35 0.07 -7.51
CA PHE A 405 -19.24 -0.82 -8.66
C PHE A 405 -20.61 -1.28 -9.23
N THR A 406 -21.73 -0.96 -8.57
CA THR A 406 -23.08 -1.35 -9.08
C THR A 406 -23.43 -0.70 -10.41
N GLY A 407 -23.00 0.54 -10.68
CA GLY A 407 -23.27 1.26 -11.94
C GLY A 407 -22.28 0.97 -13.08
N ALA A 408 -21.15 0.32 -12.79
CA ALA A 408 -20.18 -0.09 -13.81
C ALA A 408 -20.66 -1.32 -14.62
N ALA A 409 -21.65 -2.04 -14.09
CA ALA A 409 -22.27 -3.23 -14.67
C ALA A 409 -23.39 -2.92 -15.69
N ASP A 410 -23.70 -1.64 -15.95
CA ASP A 410 -24.72 -1.27 -16.93
C ASP A 410 -24.41 -1.90 -18.31
N PRO A 411 -25.41 -2.47 -19.00
CA PRO A 411 -25.26 -2.99 -20.36
C PRO A 411 -24.63 -1.95 -21.28
N LEU A 412 -23.81 -2.39 -22.22
CA LEU A 412 -23.34 -1.51 -23.30
C LEU A 412 -24.56 -0.83 -23.94
N PRO A 413 -24.60 0.51 -24.07
CA PRO A 413 -25.64 1.14 -24.87
C PRO A 413 -25.61 0.55 -26.28
N PRO A 414 -26.78 0.34 -26.92
CA PRO A 414 -26.81 -0.14 -28.29
C PRO A 414 -25.94 0.78 -29.16
N VAL A 415 -25.14 0.18 -30.04
CA VAL A 415 -24.24 0.91 -30.95
C VAL A 415 -25.07 1.95 -31.71
N SER A 416 -24.94 3.23 -31.36
CA SER A 416 -25.44 4.28 -32.22
C SER A 416 -24.70 4.16 -33.55
N ALA A 417 -25.45 4.01 -34.64
CA ALA A 417 -24.87 4.04 -35.98
C ALA A 417 -23.99 5.28 -36.12
N PRO A 418 -22.82 5.20 -36.77
CA PRO A 418 -21.97 6.37 -36.99
C PRO A 418 -22.80 7.43 -37.71
N GLY A 419 -23.14 8.51 -36.99
CA GLY A 419 -23.77 9.68 -37.59
C GLY A 419 -22.82 10.32 -38.61
N PRO A 420 -23.35 11.07 -39.59
CA PRO A 420 -22.52 11.77 -40.55
C PRO A 420 -21.57 12.72 -39.81
N ALA A 421 -20.32 12.73 -40.27
CA ALA A 421 -19.16 13.34 -39.64
C ALA A 421 -19.39 14.75 -39.04
N GLY A 422 -18.80 14.98 -37.86
CA GLY A 422 -18.23 16.30 -37.52
C GLY A 422 -18.87 17.13 -36.42
N ALA A 423 -19.84 16.63 -35.64
CA ALA A 423 -20.30 17.31 -34.44
C ALA A 423 -20.02 16.42 -33.21
N ASP A 424 -19.43 17.01 -32.16
CA ASP A 424 -19.09 16.40 -30.88
C ASP A 424 -19.91 15.14 -30.56
N GLY A 425 -19.30 13.98 -30.80
CA GLY A 425 -19.94 12.70 -30.47
C GLY A 425 -20.30 12.68 -28.98
N PRO A 426 -21.40 12.01 -28.59
CA PRO A 426 -21.80 11.94 -27.19
C PRO A 426 -20.59 11.48 -26.35
N VAL A 427 -20.28 12.24 -25.30
CA VAL A 427 -19.24 11.90 -24.33
C VAL A 427 -19.39 10.43 -23.97
N ASP A 428 -18.33 9.63 -24.12
CA ASP A 428 -18.37 8.20 -23.80
C ASP A 428 -18.49 8.02 -22.28
N GLU A 429 -19.72 8.14 -21.78
CA GLU A 429 -20.07 8.05 -20.35
C GLU A 429 -19.65 6.70 -19.76
N ALA A 430 -19.68 5.64 -20.56
CA ALA A 430 -19.19 4.33 -20.15
C ALA A 430 -17.69 4.38 -19.88
N ALA A 431 -16.91 5.08 -20.72
CA ALA A 431 -15.49 5.29 -20.47
C ALA A 431 -15.21 6.17 -19.25
N ALA A 432 -16.04 7.19 -18.97
CA ALA A 432 -15.93 7.99 -17.75
C ALA A 432 -16.12 7.14 -16.47
N ARG A 433 -17.14 6.28 -16.44
CA ARG A 433 -17.38 5.36 -15.31
C ARG A 433 -16.27 4.32 -15.15
N VAL A 434 -15.73 3.81 -16.26
CA VAL A 434 -14.56 2.90 -16.21
C VAL A 434 -13.34 3.62 -15.63
N ARG A 435 -13.06 4.86 -16.03
CA ARG A 435 -11.96 5.65 -15.45
C ARG A 435 -12.16 5.91 -13.96
N GLU A 436 -13.37 6.26 -13.53
CA GLU A 436 -13.69 6.45 -12.11
C GLU A 436 -13.51 5.14 -11.31
N ALA A 437 -13.98 4.01 -11.83
CA ALA A 437 -13.77 2.69 -11.23
C ALA A 437 -12.28 2.30 -11.18
N SER A 438 -11.53 2.55 -12.25
CA SER A 438 -10.09 2.32 -12.29
C SER A 438 -9.33 3.22 -11.31
N PHE A 439 -9.76 4.47 -11.13
CA PHE A 439 -9.18 5.36 -10.14
C PHE A 439 -9.39 4.84 -8.71
N ARG A 440 -10.59 4.32 -8.39
CA ARG A 440 -10.84 3.66 -7.10
C ARG A 440 -9.92 2.46 -6.87
N ILE A 441 -9.75 1.60 -7.88
CA ILE A 441 -8.88 0.43 -7.77
C ILE A 441 -7.41 0.86 -7.61
N ALA A 442 -6.94 1.81 -8.43
CA ALA A 442 -5.58 2.34 -8.33
C ALA A 442 -5.31 3.01 -6.97
N LEU A 443 -6.25 3.81 -6.48
CA LEU A 443 -6.19 4.40 -5.15
C LEU A 443 -6.18 3.34 -4.05
N ALA A 444 -6.88 2.22 -4.22
CA ALA A 444 -6.85 1.13 -3.25
C ALA A 444 -5.50 0.41 -3.20
N VAL A 445 -4.78 0.33 -4.32
CA VAL A 445 -3.42 -0.21 -4.36
C VAL A 445 -2.39 0.78 -3.83
N LEU A 446 -2.52 2.04 -4.21
CA LEU A 446 -1.56 3.12 -3.96
C LEU A 446 -2.05 4.11 -2.90
N ASP A 447 -2.83 3.64 -1.93
CA ASP A 447 -3.45 4.50 -0.92
C ASP A 447 -2.38 5.26 -0.15
N GLY A 448 -2.47 6.59 -0.13
CA GLY A 448 -1.57 7.54 0.51
C GLY A 448 -0.25 7.77 -0.23
N GLU A 449 -0.18 7.51 -1.54
CA GLU A 449 0.93 7.85 -2.42
C GLU A 449 0.66 9.13 -3.24
N ALA A 450 1.67 9.57 -4.00
CA ALA A 450 1.55 10.73 -4.89
C ALA A 450 0.36 10.60 -5.86
N LEU A 451 -0.46 11.65 -5.93
CA LEU A 451 -1.65 11.71 -6.78
C LEU A 451 -1.33 11.45 -8.26
N SER A 452 -0.17 11.91 -8.74
CA SER A 452 0.30 11.63 -10.10
C SER A 452 0.48 10.14 -10.34
N SER A 453 1.15 9.43 -9.42
CA SER A 453 1.33 7.97 -9.50
C SER A 453 0.00 7.22 -9.49
N VAL A 454 -0.96 7.65 -8.67
CA VAL A 454 -2.32 7.07 -8.63
C VAL A 454 -3.07 7.32 -9.94
N ALA A 455 -3.02 8.54 -10.48
CA ALA A 455 -3.68 8.90 -11.72
C ALA A 455 -3.11 8.15 -12.93
N ASP A 456 -1.77 8.04 -13.03
CA ASP A 456 -1.10 7.27 -14.09
C ASP A 456 -1.49 5.79 -14.03
N ALA A 457 -1.45 5.20 -12.83
CA ALA A 457 -1.83 3.80 -12.63
C ALA A 457 -3.32 3.56 -12.93
N ALA A 458 -4.20 4.50 -12.57
CA ALA A 458 -5.62 4.46 -12.88
C ALA A 458 -5.90 4.49 -14.38
N GLU A 459 -5.19 5.33 -15.12
CA GLU A 459 -5.32 5.44 -16.57
C GLU A 459 -4.84 4.15 -17.27
N LEU A 460 -3.72 3.57 -16.83
CA LEU A 460 -3.26 2.28 -17.33
C LEU A 460 -4.30 1.17 -17.09
N LEU A 461 -4.93 1.13 -15.91
CA LEU A 461 -5.99 0.16 -15.63
C LEU A 461 -7.25 0.42 -16.47
N ALA A 462 -7.64 1.69 -16.66
CA ALA A 462 -8.78 2.06 -17.50
C ALA A 462 -8.59 1.57 -18.94
N GLN A 463 -7.39 1.70 -19.50
CA GLN A 463 -7.05 1.17 -20.82
C GLN A 463 -7.20 -0.37 -20.88
N GLN A 464 -6.71 -1.09 -19.86
CA GLN A 464 -6.86 -2.55 -19.78
C GLN A 464 -8.33 -3.00 -19.72
N ILE A 465 -9.17 -2.28 -18.97
CA ILE A 465 -10.60 -2.59 -18.84
C ILE A 465 -11.36 -2.23 -20.11
N LEU A 466 -11.09 -1.06 -20.70
CA LEU A 466 -11.74 -0.60 -21.93
C LEU A 466 -11.43 -1.52 -23.11
N ALA A 467 -10.18 -1.97 -23.25
CA ALA A 467 -9.78 -2.91 -24.27
C ALA A 467 -10.55 -4.24 -24.20
N VAL A 468 -10.91 -4.70 -23.00
CA VAL A 468 -11.76 -5.90 -22.81
C VAL A 468 -13.24 -5.60 -23.04
N ARG A 469 -13.72 -4.43 -22.58
CA ARG A 469 -15.14 -4.05 -22.68
C ARG A 469 -15.55 -3.74 -24.13
N MET A 470 -14.65 -3.18 -24.92
CA MET A 470 -14.91 -2.72 -26.29
C MET A 470 -13.73 -3.06 -27.22
N PRO A 471 -13.55 -4.34 -27.57
CA PRO A 471 -12.44 -4.75 -28.43
C PRO A 471 -12.50 -4.06 -29.80
N GLY A 472 -11.36 -3.56 -30.28
CA GLY A 472 -11.22 -2.93 -31.60
C GLY A 472 -11.59 -1.45 -31.68
N ARG A 473 -12.00 -0.81 -30.57
CA ARG A 473 -12.19 0.65 -30.52
C ARG A 473 -10.95 1.35 -29.98
N THR A 474 -10.54 2.45 -30.63
CA THR A 474 -9.52 3.36 -30.10
C THR A 474 -10.18 4.27 -29.07
N HIS A 475 -9.77 4.16 -27.81
CA HIS A 475 -10.30 4.97 -26.73
C HIS A 475 -9.48 6.26 -26.56
N GLY A 476 -10.11 7.42 -26.71
CA GLY A 476 -9.47 8.71 -26.43
C GLY A 476 -9.41 9.00 -24.93
N ARG A 477 -8.35 9.69 -24.50
CA ARG A 477 -8.23 10.28 -23.15
C ARG A 477 -8.65 11.76 -23.19
N PRO A 478 -9.58 12.20 -22.33
CA PRO A 478 -9.83 13.63 -22.16
C PRO A 478 -8.59 14.31 -21.55
N VAL A 479 -7.99 15.27 -22.26
CA VAL A 479 -6.74 15.93 -21.82
C VAL A 479 -7.02 17.16 -20.93
N PHE A 480 -8.15 17.85 -21.11
CA PHE A 480 -8.48 19.10 -20.42
C PHE A 480 -9.89 19.13 -19.80
N ALA A 481 -10.40 18.00 -19.31
CA ALA A 481 -11.76 17.89 -18.76
C ALA A 481 -11.83 17.20 -17.39
N GLU A 482 -10.73 17.18 -16.63
CA GLU A 482 -10.66 16.50 -15.33
C GLU A 482 -11.21 17.39 -14.20
N ASP A 483 -12.44 17.12 -13.73
CA ASP A 483 -12.92 17.60 -12.42
C ASP A 483 -12.29 16.74 -11.31
N LEU A 484 -11.07 17.10 -10.93
CA LEU A 484 -10.31 16.38 -9.90
C LEU A 484 -11.02 16.43 -8.53
N GLU A 485 -11.61 17.57 -8.15
CA GLU A 485 -12.30 17.71 -6.87
C GLU A 485 -13.55 16.81 -6.83
N GLY A 486 -14.30 16.77 -7.92
CA GLY A 486 -15.42 15.86 -8.09
C GLY A 486 -15.03 14.38 -8.04
N LEU A 487 -13.95 14.01 -8.71
CA LEU A 487 -13.41 12.64 -8.70
C LEU A 487 -12.99 12.22 -7.28
N LEU A 488 -12.21 13.06 -6.59
CA LEU A 488 -11.77 12.79 -5.22
C LEU A 488 -12.96 12.65 -4.27
N ALA A 489 -13.94 13.54 -4.38
CA ALA A 489 -15.14 13.49 -3.57
C ALA A 489 -15.97 12.21 -3.84
N ALA A 490 -16.10 11.79 -5.11
CA ALA A 490 -16.77 10.56 -5.50
C ALA A 490 -16.06 9.29 -5.02
N CYS A 491 -14.74 9.35 -4.82
CA CYS A 491 -13.94 8.27 -4.25
C CYS A 491 -13.84 8.31 -2.72
N ARG A 492 -14.45 9.31 -2.05
CA ARG A 492 -14.22 9.60 -0.62
C ARG A 492 -12.73 9.71 -0.29
N ALA A 493 -11.99 10.36 -1.19
CA ALA A 493 -10.56 10.58 -1.07
C ALA A 493 -10.26 12.00 -0.56
N GLU A 494 -9.07 12.18 -0.01
CA GLU A 494 -8.52 13.47 0.34
C GLU A 494 -7.12 13.62 -0.22
N VAL A 495 -6.72 14.87 -0.46
CA VAL A 495 -5.36 15.21 -0.87
C VAL A 495 -4.68 15.93 0.29
N ARG A 496 -3.46 15.51 0.60
CA ARG A 496 -2.61 16.12 1.62
C ARG A 496 -1.25 16.43 1.02
N THR A 497 -0.50 17.31 1.67
CA THR A 497 0.93 17.47 1.38
C THR A 497 1.67 16.38 2.14
N GLY A 498 2.36 15.51 1.42
CA GLY A 498 3.27 14.50 1.97
C GLY A 498 4.69 14.76 1.47
N GLU A 499 5.63 13.90 1.87
CA GLU A 499 7.01 13.91 1.40
C GLU A 499 7.30 12.62 0.63
N GLU A 500 7.99 12.74 -0.49
CA GLU A 500 8.48 11.63 -1.29
C GLU A 500 9.97 11.80 -1.55
N GLU A 501 10.76 10.77 -1.28
CA GLU A 501 12.18 10.72 -1.68
C GLU A 501 12.28 10.41 -3.17
N SER A 502 12.07 11.42 -4.02
CA SER A 502 11.96 11.22 -5.46
C SER A 502 13.32 11.28 -6.17
N VAL A 503 14.22 12.18 -5.75
CA VAL A 503 15.49 12.46 -6.47
C VAL A 503 16.65 12.63 -5.50
N GLY A 504 17.68 11.80 -5.64
CA GLY A 504 18.92 11.90 -4.84
C GLY A 504 18.78 11.53 -3.35
N GLY A 505 17.70 10.86 -2.95
CA GLY A 505 17.45 10.49 -1.55
C GLY A 505 17.04 11.68 -0.66
N VAL A 506 16.60 12.78 -1.25
CA VAL A 506 16.12 13.97 -0.53
C VAL A 506 14.58 13.95 -0.51
N PRO A 507 13.93 14.14 0.65
CA PRO A 507 12.48 14.24 0.73
C PRO A 507 12.00 15.52 0.04
N VAL A 508 11.05 15.39 -0.89
CA VAL A 508 10.44 16.48 -1.65
C VAL A 508 8.94 16.52 -1.33
N PRO A 509 8.35 17.71 -1.09
CA PRO A 509 6.92 17.81 -0.85
C PRO A 509 6.13 17.43 -2.12
N VAL A 510 5.21 16.47 -1.98
CA VAL A 510 4.30 16.00 -3.03
C VAL A 510 2.86 16.04 -2.57
N ARG A 511 1.92 16.09 -3.53
CA ARG A 511 0.49 15.94 -3.25
C ARG A 511 0.18 14.45 -3.15
N THR A 512 -0.06 13.95 -1.95
CA THR A 512 -0.49 12.57 -1.73
C THR A 512 -2.01 12.48 -1.70
N VAL A 513 -2.56 11.33 -2.12
CA VAL A 513 -4.00 11.05 -2.11
C VAL A 513 -4.28 9.79 -1.32
N SER A 514 -5.27 9.82 -0.43
CA SER A 514 -5.70 8.66 0.35
C SER A 514 -7.21 8.60 0.48
N TYR A 515 -7.75 7.42 0.73
CA TYR A 515 -9.13 7.26 1.19
C TYR A 515 -9.32 7.93 2.56
N ARG A 516 -10.51 8.46 2.81
CA ARG A 516 -10.95 8.95 4.13
C ARG A 516 -11.37 7.79 5.05
N GLY A 517 -10.52 6.78 5.15
CA GLY A 517 -10.77 5.56 5.92
C GLY A 517 -9.90 4.40 5.48
N ALA A 518 -9.19 3.77 6.42
CA ALA A 518 -8.29 2.64 6.16
C ALA A 518 -9.02 1.39 5.65
N ALA A 519 -10.30 1.20 5.97
CA ALA A 519 -11.06 0.02 5.53
C ALA A 519 -11.55 0.09 4.08
N LEU A 520 -11.54 1.27 3.44
CA LEU A 520 -12.06 1.45 2.08
C LEU A 520 -11.18 0.75 1.02
N ALA A 521 -9.85 0.86 1.13
CA ALA A 521 -8.92 0.25 0.18
C ALA A 521 -9.11 -1.28 0.12
N GLY A 522 -9.08 -1.95 1.28
CA GLY A 522 -9.31 -3.39 1.39
C GLY A 522 -10.71 -3.80 0.89
N SER A 523 -11.73 -3.01 1.20
CA SER A 523 -13.11 -3.27 0.76
C SER A 523 -13.26 -3.17 -0.77
N VAL A 524 -12.60 -2.21 -1.41
CA VAL A 524 -12.60 -2.07 -2.89
C VAL A 524 -11.93 -3.27 -3.56
N LEU A 525 -10.76 -3.68 -3.06
CA LEU A 525 -10.03 -4.83 -3.61
C LEU A 525 -10.82 -6.13 -3.44
N ALA A 526 -11.43 -6.34 -2.28
CA ALA A 526 -12.29 -7.50 -2.01
C ALA A 526 -13.52 -7.53 -2.94
N GLU A 527 -14.21 -6.39 -3.10
CA GLU A 527 -15.39 -6.30 -3.97
C GLU A 527 -15.05 -6.67 -5.42
N VAL A 528 -13.98 -6.08 -5.97
CA VAL A 528 -13.53 -6.37 -7.34
C VAL A 528 -13.13 -7.83 -7.50
N TRP A 529 -12.37 -8.38 -6.55
CA TRP A 529 -11.86 -9.74 -6.67
C TRP A 529 -12.95 -10.80 -6.51
N HIS A 530 -13.90 -10.61 -5.59
CA HIS A 530 -14.93 -11.62 -5.30
C HIS A 530 -16.17 -11.51 -6.17
N ARG A 531 -16.58 -10.31 -6.59
CA ARG A 531 -17.86 -10.11 -7.32
C ARG A 531 -17.71 -9.77 -8.79
N HIS A 532 -16.55 -9.25 -9.19
CA HIS A 532 -16.29 -8.85 -10.58
C HIS A 532 -15.25 -9.76 -11.25
N HIS A 533 -15.57 -11.05 -11.43
CA HIS A 533 -14.65 -12.03 -12.01
C HIS A 533 -14.07 -11.60 -13.38
N ALA A 534 -14.86 -10.93 -14.21
CA ALA A 534 -14.41 -10.41 -15.51
C ALA A 534 -13.32 -9.32 -15.39
N ALA A 535 -13.24 -8.63 -14.25
CA ALA A 535 -12.22 -7.62 -13.98
C ALA A 535 -10.87 -8.22 -13.53
N ARG A 536 -10.85 -9.49 -13.07
CA ARG A 536 -9.60 -10.15 -12.60
C ARG A 536 -8.52 -10.17 -13.67
N GLY A 537 -8.86 -10.52 -14.91
CA GLY A 537 -7.90 -10.57 -16.02
C GLY A 537 -7.22 -9.21 -16.30
N PRO A 538 -7.98 -8.13 -16.54
CA PRO A 538 -7.44 -6.77 -16.62
C PRO A 538 -6.60 -6.35 -15.42
N VAL A 539 -7.07 -6.61 -14.19
CA VAL A 539 -6.35 -6.25 -12.96
C VAL A 539 -5.02 -7.00 -12.85
N VAL A 540 -4.98 -8.30 -13.17
CA VAL A 540 -3.74 -9.08 -13.16
C VAL A 540 -2.73 -8.55 -14.18
N ARG A 541 -3.16 -8.27 -15.42
CA ARG A 541 -2.27 -7.68 -16.44
C ARG A 541 -1.72 -6.33 -15.99
N TRP A 542 -2.60 -5.48 -15.47
CA TRP A 542 -2.23 -4.19 -14.92
C TRP A 542 -1.20 -4.30 -13.78
N LEU A 543 -1.41 -5.19 -12.80
CA LEU A 543 -0.44 -5.40 -11.71
C LEU A 543 0.92 -5.92 -12.24
N ARG A 544 0.92 -6.77 -13.28
CA ARG A 544 2.16 -7.21 -13.95
C ARG A 544 2.85 -6.07 -14.70
N ASP A 545 2.09 -5.11 -15.24
CA ASP A 545 2.65 -3.91 -15.88
C ASP A 545 3.26 -2.97 -14.83
N LEU A 546 2.59 -2.78 -13.69
CA LEU A 546 3.12 -2.02 -12.55
C LEU A 546 4.42 -2.62 -11.98
N ALA A 547 4.63 -3.93 -12.09
CA ALA A 547 5.90 -4.57 -11.71
C ALA A 547 7.11 -4.05 -12.49
N GLY A 548 6.90 -3.39 -13.63
CA GLY A 548 7.95 -2.73 -14.42
C GLY A 548 8.16 -1.25 -14.11
N ASP A 549 7.32 -0.61 -13.29
CA ASP A 549 7.42 0.82 -12.98
C ASP A 549 8.76 1.13 -12.25
N PRO A 550 9.49 2.20 -12.63
CA PRO A 550 10.77 2.53 -12.00
C PRO A 550 10.64 3.07 -10.57
N ARG A 551 9.43 3.46 -10.14
CA ARG A 551 9.17 4.04 -8.82
C ARG A 551 8.89 2.93 -7.79
N PRO A 552 9.73 2.76 -6.75
CA PRO A 552 9.52 1.74 -5.72
C PRO A 552 8.16 1.81 -5.03
N GLN A 553 7.64 3.02 -4.82
CA GLN A 553 6.33 3.25 -4.20
C GLN A 553 5.16 2.64 -4.98
N VAL A 554 5.30 2.50 -6.31
CA VAL A 554 4.26 1.93 -7.17
C VAL A 554 4.34 0.41 -7.17
N TRP A 555 5.48 -0.15 -7.57
CA TRP A 555 5.58 -1.60 -7.80
C TRP A 555 5.57 -2.42 -6.50
N VAL A 556 6.13 -1.90 -5.40
CA VAL A 556 6.16 -2.61 -4.12
C VAL A 556 4.76 -2.70 -3.51
N ARG A 557 3.98 -1.62 -3.57
CA ARG A 557 2.58 -1.63 -3.12
C ARG A 557 1.73 -2.57 -3.96
N ALA A 558 1.91 -2.54 -5.27
CA ALA A 558 1.28 -3.49 -6.16
C ALA A 558 1.68 -4.95 -5.83
N ALA A 559 2.92 -5.20 -5.40
CA ALA A 559 3.39 -6.52 -4.97
C ALA A 559 2.73 -6.98 -3.65
N VAL A 560 2.59 -6.08 -2.67
CA VAL A 560 1.88 -6.37 -1.41
C VAL A 560 0.42 -6.71 -1.71
N VAL A 561 -0.27 -5.90 -2.51
CA VAL A 561 -1.65 -6.18 -2.92
C VAL A 561 -1.76 -7.47 -3.73
N ALA A 562 -0.79 -7.75 -4.62
CA ALA A 562 -0.74 -9.01 -5.36
C ALA A 562 -0.70 -10.23 -4.43
N GLY A 563 0.08 -10.16 -3.36
CA GLY A 563 0.13 -11.19 -2.32
C GLY A 563 -1.19 -11.33 -1.57
N GLU A 564 -1.81 -10.22 -1.15
CA GLU A 564 -3.12 -10.24 -0.49
C GLU A 564 -4.23 -10.82 -1.39
N LEU A 565 -4.32 -10.39 -2.65
CA LEU A 565 -5.28 -10.95 -3.62
C LEU A 565 -5.05 -12.44 -3.88
N ALA A 566 -3.79 -12.88 -3.88
CA ALA A 566 -3.46 -14.30 -3.98
C ALA A 566 -3.94 -15.09 -2.76
N THR A 567 -4.06 -14.52 -1.56
CA THR A 567 -4.67 -15.24 -0.43
C THR A 567 -6.17 -15.49 -0.60
N ALA A 568 -6.87 -14.66 -1.39
CA ALA A 568 -8.29 -14.83 -1.66
C ALA A 568 -8.58 -15.94 -2.70
N ASP A 569 -7.65 -16.21 -3.62
CA ASP A 569 -7.72 -17.27 -4.63
C ASP A 569 -6.30 -17.69 -5.02
N LEU A 570 -5.67 -18.53 -4.19
CA LEU A 570 -4.25 -18.87 -4.33
C LEU A 570 -3.94 -19.54 -5.66
N GLY A 571 -4.82 -20.42 -6.15
CA GLY A 571 -4.61 -21.08 -7.43
C GLY A 571 -4.52 -20.09 -8.59
N TYR A 572 -5.49 -19.19 -8.69
CA TYR A 572 -5.52 -18.19 -9.76
C TYR A 572 -4.44 -17.12 -9.57
N GLY A 573 -4.32 -16.54 -8.37
CA GLY A 573 -3.34 -15.51 -8.06
C GLY A 573 -1.90 -16.00 -8.23
N PHE A 574 -1.60 -17.23 -7.83
CA PHE A 574 -0.27 -17.79 -8.05
C PHE A 574 0.01 -18.06 -9.53
N ALA A 575 -0.88 -18.74 -10.24
CA ALA A 575 -0.67 -19.13 -11.64
C ALA A 575 -0.60 -17.92 -12.58
N GLU A 576 -1.49 -16.96 -12.38
CA GLU A 576 -1.56 -15.78 -13.23
C GLU A 576 -0.66 -14.66 -12.70
N LEU A 577 -0.68 -14.27 -11.43
CA LEU A 577 0.06 -13.06 -11.02
C LEU A 577 1.52 -13.35 -10.68
N ILE A 578 1.78 -14.32 -9.80
CA ILE A 578 3.10 -14.53 -9.20
C ILE A 578 4.04 -15.32 -10.13
N ARG A 579 3.56 -16.42 -10.72
CA ARG A 579 4.40 -17.36 -11.49
C ARG A 579 5.06 -16.70 -12.72
N PRO A 580 4.37 -15.89 -13.55
CA PRO A 580 5.02 -15.26 -14.71
C PRO A 580 6.12 -14.28 -14.32
N LEU A 581 5.96 -13.57 -13.20
CA LEU A 581 6.94 -12.60 -12.70
C LEU A 581 8.13 -13.28 -12.01
N SER A 582 7.93 -14.44 -11.37
CA SER A 582 8.98 -15.19 -10.67
C SER A 582 10.11 -15.71 -11.57
N ALA A 583 9.81 -15.92 -12.86
CA ALA A 583 10.74 -16.42 -13.87
C ALA A 583 11.14 -15.36 -14.90
N ALA A 584 10.74 -14.09 -14.69
CA ALA A 584 11.04 -13.00 -15.62
C ALA A 584 12.56 -12.72 -15.67
N ALA A 585 13.04 -12.26 -16.83
CA ALA A 585 14.43 -11.85 -16.99
C ALA A 585 14.74 -10.59 -16.16
N ASP A 586 13.78 -9.67 -16.09
CA ASP A 586 13.88 -8.45 -15.28
C ASP A 586 13.88 -8.76 -13.77
N THR A 587 14.89 -8.24 -13.08
CA THR A 587 15.10 -8.44 -11.64
C THR A 587 14.03 -7.76 -10.80
N ARG A 588 13.49 -6.61 -11.23
CA ARG A 588 12.41 -5.91 -10.51
C ARG A 588 11.14 -6.75 -10.47
N ARG A 589 10.73 -7.33 -11.61
CA ARG A 589 9.60 -8.28 -11.67
C ARG A 589 9.79 -9.50 -10.76
N ARG A 590 11.01 -10.02 -10.64
CA ARG A 590 11.31 -11.12 -9.70
C ARG A 590 11.22 -10.67 -8.25
N TYR A 591 11.69 -9.46 -7.92
CA TYR A 591 11.57 -8.90 -6.58
C TYR A 591 10.10 -8.67 -6.20
N PHE A 592 9.29 -8.18 -7.13
CA PHE A 592 7.84 -8.09 -6.99
C PHE A 592 7.24 -9.45 -6.61
N ALA A 593 7.59 -10.52 -7.34
CA ALA A 593 7.09 -11.87 -7.06
C ALA A 593 7.49 -12.37 -5.66
N ALA A 594 8.73 -12.13 -5.25
CA ALA A 594 9.21 -12.48 -3.90
C ALA A 594 8.46 -11.71 -2.80
N THR A 595 8.16 -10.43 -3.03
CA THR A 595 7.40 -9.57 -2.10
C THR A 595 5.94 -10.04 -1.99
N ALA A 596 5.32 -10.41 -3.11
CA ALA A 596 3.97 -10.98 -3.12
C ALA A 596 3.90 -12.32 -2.38
N LEU A 597 4.90 -13.20 -2.55
CA LEU A 597 5.00 -14.48 -1.81
C LEU A 597 5.17 -14.25 -0.31
N HIS A 598 6.03 -13.30 0.07
CA HIS A 598 6.19 -12.91 1.47
C HIS A 598 4.87 -12.46 2.09
N GLN A 599 4.11 -11.60 1.39
CA GLN A 599 2.82 -11.14 1.88
C GLN A 599 1.81 -12.30 1.99
N ALA A 600 1.72 -13.15 0.97
CA ALA A 600 0.83 -14.31 0.99
C ALA A 600 1.17 -15.32 2.11
N ALA A 601 2.44 -15.43 2.49
CA ALA A 601 2.90 -16.30 3.58
C ALA A 601 2.54 -15.77 4.99
N GLY A 602 1.91 -14.60 5.10
CA GLY A 602 1.50 -14.02 6.37
C GLY A 602 0.56 -14.92 7.18
N ARG A 603 -0.31 -15.71 6.54
CA ARG A 603 -1.36 -16.51 7.22
C ARG A 603 -1.34 -17.99 6.85
N GLU A 604 -1.74 -18.85 7.77
CA GLU A 604 -2.03 -20.26 7.48
C GLU A 604 -3.38 -20.40 6.74
N PRO A 605 -3.57 -21.37 5.82
CA PRO A 605 -2.62 -22.39 5.31
C PRO A 605 -1.69 -21.90 4.17
N HIS A 606 -1.78 -20.62 3.78
CA HIS A 606 -1.04 -20.06 2.65
C HIS A 606 0.48 -20.12 2.86
N ARG A 607 0.96 -19.91 4.09
CA ARG A 607 2.37 -20.06 4.46
C ARG A 607 2.91 -21.44 4.10
N SER A 608 2.23 -22.51 4.47
CA SER A 608 2.64 -23.89 4.12
C SER A 608 2.69 -24.14 2.61
N ALA A 609 1.73 -23.59 1.85
CA ALA A 609 1.73 -23.71 0.38
C ALA A 609 2.89 -22.92 -0.26
N VAL A 610 3.11 -21.69 0.19
CA VAL A 610 4.24 -20.84 -0.27
C VAL A 610 5.58 -21.49 0.08
N ARG A 611 5.71 -22.09 1.26
CA ARG A 611 6.91 -22.83 1.66
C ARG A 611 7.24 -23.95 0.68
N GLY A 612 6.26 -24.80 0.33
CA GLY A 612 6.46 -25.87 -0.65
C GLY A 612 6.93 -25.35 -2.01
N VAL A 613 6.33 -24.25 -2.51
CA VAL A 613 6.76 -23.61 -3.76
C VAL A 613 8.20 -23.10 -3.68
N VAL A 614 8.57 -22.42 -2.60
CA VAL A 614 9.90 -21.82 -2.44
C VAL A 614 10.97 -22.90 -2.29
N GLU A 615 10.67 -23.99 -1.60
CA GLU A 615 11.56 -25.16 -1.50
C GLU A 615 11.77 -25.81 -2.88
N ASP A 616 10.69 -26.03 -3.65
CA ASP A 616 10.79 -26.53 -5.03
C ASP A 616 11.62 -25.60 -5.94
N TRP A 617 11.46 -24.29 -5.78
CA TRP A 617 12.18 -23.29 -6.57
C TRP A 617 13.65 -23.15 -6.18
N ALA A 618 14.00 -23.39 -4.91
CA ALA A 618 15.39 -23.42 -4.45
C ALA A 618 16.19 -24.46 -5.25
N ASP A 619 15.55 -25.59 -5.58
CA ASP A 619 16.16 -26.68 -6.32
C ASP A 619 15.88 -26.68 -7.84
N ALA A 620 15.03 -25.78 -8.33
CA ALA A 620 14.64 -25.73 -9.74
C ALA A 620 15.83 -25.51 -10.69
N PRO A 621 15.79 -26.05 -11.92
CA PRO A 621 16.85 -25.86 -12.91
C PRO A 621 16.93 -24.41 -13.43
N VAL A 622 15.82 -23.67 -13.38
CA VAL A 622 15.71 -22.28 -13.87
C VAL A 622 16.38 -21.29 -12.89
N PRO A 623 17.44 -20.57 -13.28
CA PRO A 623 18.14 -19.61 -12.41
C PRO A 623 17.24 -18.52 -11.84
N ALA A 624 16.32 -17.99 -12.65
CA ALA A 624 15.39 -16.94 -12.24
C ALA A 624 14.52 -17.35 -11.04
N LEU A 625 14.04 -18.60 -11.00
CA LEU A 625 13.24 -19.12 -9.89
C LEU A 625 14.06 -19.23 -8.60
N ARG A 626 15.31 -19.70 -8.68
CA ARG A 626 16.22 -19.76 -7.52
C ARG A 626 16.49 -18.38 -6.93
N TRP A 627 16.70 -17.39 -7.79
CA TRP A 627 16.87 -16.00 -7.36
C TRP A 627 15.65 -15.48 -6.60
N THR A 628 14.44 -15.72 -7.13
CA THR A 628 13.18 -15.32 -6.48
C THR A 628 12.98 -16.06 -5.15
N ALA A 629 13.28 -17.35 -5.11
CA ALA A 629 13.21 -18.17 -3.89
C ALA A 629 14.16 -17.64 -2.80
N ALA A 630 15.40 -17.26 -3.15
CA ALA A 630 16.34 -16.69 -2.19
C ALA A 630 15.78 -15.41 -1.54
N LEU A 631 15.25 -14.46 -2.31
CA LEU A 631 14.66 -13.25 -1.75
C LEU A 631 13.44 -13.51 -0.87
N ALA A 632 12.60 -14.47 -1.25
CA ALA A 632 11.41 -14.85 -0.49
C ALA A 632 11.81 -15.47 0.87
N LEU A 633 12.81 -16.35 0.90
CA LEU A 633 13.37 -16.95 2.11
C LEU A 633 13.93 -15.89 3.08
N GLY A 634 14.64 -14.89 2.54
CA GLY A 634 15.23 -13.80 3.33
C GLY A 634 14.22 -12.91 4.08
N SER A 635 12.93 -13.09 3.83
CA SER A 635 11.87 -12.37 4.54
C SER A 635 11.52 -12.94 5.91
N GLY A 636 12.02 -14.13 6.26
CA GLY A 636 11.87 -14.72 7.60
C GLY A 636 10.46 -15.22 7.95
N ARG A 637 9.46 -15.12 7.06
CA ARG A 637 8.08 -15.59 7.34
C ARG A 637 7.72 -16.94 6.73
N ILE A 638 8.46 -17.41 5.72
CA ILE A 638 8.09 -18.59 4.92
C ILE A 638 8.54 -19.89 5.60
N VAL A 639 9.75 -19.87 6.16
CA VAL A 639 10.35 -21.01 6.86
C VAL A 639 10.54 -20.60 8.31
N ASP A 640 9.90 -21.32 9.23
CA ASP A 640 9.95 -21.01 10.67
C ASP A 640 11.33 -21.31 11.27
N ASP A 641 12.00 -22.37 10.80
CA ASP A 641 13.34 -22.74 11.25
C ASP A 641 14.43 -21.91 10.55
N THR A 642 15.13 -21.08 11.33
CA THR A 642 16.23 -20.24 10.86
C THR A 642 17.36 -21.06 10.24
N ARG A 643 17.75 -22.20 10.83
CA ARG A 643 18.85 -23.03 10.31
C ARG A 643 18.49 -23.57 8.93
N ARG A 644 17.29 -24.15 8.79
CA ARG A 644 16.80 -24.65 7.50
C ARG A 644 16.73 -23.56 6.43
N ALA A 645 16.24 -22.37 6.79
CA ALA A 645 16.20 -21.24 5.85
C ALA A 645 17.61 -20.85 5.36
N MET A 646 18.58 -20.80 6.28
CA MET A 646 19.99 -20.54 5.95
C MET A 646 20.55 -21.64 5.03
N GLU A 647 20.32 -22.92 5.34
CA GLU A 647 20.80 -24.04 4.51
C GLU A 647 20.26 -24.00 3.08
N LEU A 648 18.97 -23.68 2.90
CA LEU A 648 18.38 -23.47 1.58
C LEU A 648 19.06 -22.31 0.83
N LEU A 649 19.32 -21.19 1.52
CA LEU A 649 20.07 -20.06 0.95
C LEU A 649 21.50 -20.43 0.56
N CYS A 650 22.17 -21.25 1.37
CA CYS A 650 23.49 -21.80 1.06
C CYS A 650 23.46 -22.67 -0.20
N GLY A 651 22.49 -23.58 -0.30
CA GLY A 651 22.30 -24.43 -1.48
C GLY A 651 22.03 -23.63 -2.75
N ILE A 652 21.21 -22.58 -2.67
CA ILE A 652 20.99 -21.66 -3.81
C ILE A 652 22.28 -20.92 -4.17
N GLY A 653 23.00 -20.42 -3.16
CA GLY A 653 24.21 -19.62 -3.31
C GLY A 653 25.42 -20.40 -3.84
N GLY A 654 25.50 -21.71 -3.63
CA GLY A 654 26.58 -22.58 -4.14
C GLY A 654 26.41 -23.03 -5.60
N ARG A 655 25.18 -23.02 -6.13
CA ARG A 655 24.88 -23.52 -7.49
C ARG A 655 25.48 -22.66 -8.62
N ASN A 656 25.77 -23.32 -9.75
CA ASN A 656 26.30 -22.71 -10.98
C ASN A 656 27.51 -21.81 -10.69
N ASP A 657 28.56 -22.40 -10.10
CA ASP A 657 29.75 -21.70 -9.64
C ASP A 657 29.48 -20.55 -8.67
N GLY A 658 28.30 -20.49 -8.02
CA GLY A 658 27.88 -19.43 -7.13
C GLY A 658 27.29 -18.18 -7.81
N ALA A 659 26.65 -18.35 -8.96
CA ALA A 659 25.95 -17.27 -9.68
C ALA A 659 24.91 -16.53 -8.82
N HIS A 660 24.34 -17.18 -7.79
CA HIS A 660 23.35 -16.58 -6.89
C HIS A 660 23.91 -16.24 -5.50
N ALA A 661 25.23 -16.28 -5.30
CA ALA A 661 25.84 -16.01 -4.01
C ALA A 661 25.53 -14.59 -3.49
N LEU A 662 25.41 -13.59 -4.38
CA LEU A 662 25.06 -12.22 -4.01
C LEU A 662 23.62 -12.10 -3.49
N VAL A 663 22.62 -12.68 -4.19
CA VAL A 663 21.23 -12.64 -3.72
C VAL A 663 21.02 -13.51 -2.47
N ALA A 664 21.71 -14.65 -2.38
CA ALA A 664 21.65 -15.53 -1.21
C ALA A 664 22.24 -14.84 0.03
N SER A 665 23.39 -14.17 -0.10
CA SER A 665 23.99 -13.40 1.00
C SER A 665 23.13 -12.21 1.40
N TYR A 666 22.50 -11.52 0.45
CA TYR A 666 21.53 -10.46 0.73
C TYR A 666 20.34 -10.98 1.55
N ALA A 667 19.74 -12.09 1.11
CA ALA A 667 18.61 -12.71 1.80
C ALA A 667 18.99 -13.23 3.20
N ALA A 668 20.16 -13.86 3.37
CA ALA A 668 20.64 -14.33 4.65
C ALA A 668 20.94 -13.16 5.61
N THR A 669 21.47 -12.05 5.10
CA THR A 669 21.70 -10.82 5.89
C THR A 669 20.38 -10.26 6.42
N ARG A 670 19.29 -10.31 5.64
CA ARG A 670 17.96 -9.88 6.11
C ARG A 670 17.42 -10.73 7.26
N LEU A 671 17.73 -12.03 7.31
CA LEU A 671 17.39 -12.89 8.46
C LEU A 671 18.15 -12.49 9.73
N VAL A 672 19.38 -11.98 9.59
CA VAL A 672 20.18 -11.45 10.71
C VAL A 672 19.70 -10.06 11.13
N ALA A 673 19.02 -9.31 10.25
CA ALA A 673 18.59 -7.94 10.49
C ALA A 673 17.26 -7.80 11.26
N GLY A 674 16.82 -8.82 12.00
CA GLY A 674 15.50 -8.86 12.67
C GLY A 674 15.49 -9.71 13.94
N SER A 675 14.33 -10.28 14.29
CA SER A 675 14.14 -11.02 15.55
C SER A 675 14.95 -12.33 15.62
N ARG A 676 15.37 -12.85 14.46
CA ARG A 676 16.18 -14.07 14.30
C ARG A 676 17.69 -13.84 14.34
N ALA A 677 18.13 -12.61 14.62
CA ALA A 677 19.53 -12.21 14.59
C ALA A 677 20.47 -13.16 15.33
N GLY A 678 20.14 -13.53 16.57
CA GLY A 678 20.97 -14.39 17.40
C GLY A 678 21.17 -15.79 16.80
N GLU A 679 20.08 -16.41 16.34
CA GLU A 679 20.11 -17.72 15.69
C GLU A 679 20.90 -17.69 14.37
N ALA A 680 20.57 -16.73 13.50
CA ALA A 680 21.18 -16.61 12.18
C ALA A 680 22.67 -16.27 12.26
N ALA A 681 23.07 -15.33 13.14
CA ALA A 681 24.48 -14.99 13.36
C ALA A 681 25.28 -16.17 13.93
N THR A 682 24.67 -16.98 14.80
CA THR A 682 25.29 -18.21 15.32
C THR A 682 25.56 -19.23 14.20
N VAL A 683 24.60 -19.45 13.30
CA VAL A 683 24.77 -20.33 12.13
C VAL A 683 25.91 -19.83 11.23
N LEU A 684 25.95 -18.52 10.94
CA LEU A 684 27.03 -17.93 10.15
C LEU A 684 28.40 -18.11 10.80
N CYS A 685 28.50 -17.98 12.13
CA CYS A 685 29.74 -18.23 12.85
C CYS A 685 30.19 -19.67 12.75
N GLN A 686 29.28 -20.63 12.94
CA GLN A 686 29.60 -22.06 12.83
C GLN A 686 30.10 -22.41 11.43
N TRP A 687 29.46 -21.86 10.39
CA TRP A 687 29.89 -22.03 9.01
C TRP A 687 31.24 -21.38 8.71
N ALA A 688 31.52 -20.24 9.33
CA ALA A 688 32.82 -19.59 9.21
C ALA A 688 33.97 -20.36 9.90
N GLU A 689 33.66 -21.27 10.84
CA GLU A 689 34.65 -22.11 11.54
C GLU A 689 34.84 -23.47 10.89
N HIS A 690 33.72 -24.17 10.69
CA HIS A 690 33.67 -25.60 10.44
C HIS A 690 32.82 -25.93 9.20
N GLY A 691 32.42 -24.91 8.45
CA GLY A 691 31.55 -25.08 7.29
C GLY A 691 32.27 -25.63 6.07
N THR A 692 31.48 -26.10 5.10
CA THR A 692 31.95 -26.38 3.74
C THR A 692 32.43 -25.10 3.06
N ALA A 693 33.14 -25.22 1.92
CA ALA A 693 33.59 -24.05 1.17
C ALA A 693 32.42 -23.11 0.77
N GLU A 694 31.26 -23.67 0.43
CA GLU A 694 30.05 -22.90 0.11
C GLU A 694 29.48 -22.16 1.32
N GLN A 695 29.42 -22.84 2.47
CA GLN A 695 28.96 -22.27 3.74
C GLN A 695 29.88 -21.15 4.22
N LEU A 696 31.20 -21.37 4.16
CA LEU A 696 32.20 -20.35 4.48
C LEU A 696 32.06 -19.15 3.54
N ASN A 697 31.94 -19.38 2.24
CA ASN A 697 31.79 -18.30 1.26
C ASN A 697 30.52 -17.46 1.51
N LEU A 698 29.37 -18.11 1.73
CA LEU A 698 28.14 -17.41 2.07
C LEU A 698 28.29 -16.63 3.39
N ALA A 699 28.92 -17.22 4.41
CA ALA A 699 29.13 -16.55 5.68
C ALA A 699 30.01 -15.31 5.57
N MET A 700 31.08 -15.36 4.78
CA MET A 700 31.95 -14.22 4.55
C MET A 700 31.27 -13.13 3.71
N LEU A 701 30.45 -13.48 2.72
CA LEU A 701 29.65 -12.51 1.96
C LEU A 701 28.59 -11.82 2.84
N CYS A 702 27.92 -12.58 3.71
CA CYS A 702 26.98 -12.02 4.69
C CYS A 702 27.71 -11.10 5.67
N ALA A 703 28.90 -11.49 6.14
CA ALA A 703 29.72 -10.68 7.03
C ALA A 703 30.05 -9.32 6.39
N VAL A 704 30.54 -9.31 5.14
CA VAL A 704 30.80 -8.07 4.40
C VAL A 704 29.54 -7.19 4.31
N ARG A 705 28.39 -7.75 3.94
CA ARG A 705 27.12 -6.99 3.89
C ARG A 705 26.72 -6.45 5.26
N LEU A 706 26.77 -7.26 6.32
CA LEU A 706 26.41 -6.88 7.68
C LEU A 706 27.23 -5.70 8.21
N PHE A 707 28.51 -5.65 7.85
CA PHE A 707 29.41 -4.61 8.35
C PHE A 707 29.39 -3.32 7.55
N CYS A 708 28.95 -3.37 6.30
CA CYS A 708 28.88 -2.20 5.43
C CYS A 708 27.46 -1.62 5.28
N ALA A 709 26.40 -2.38 5.60
CA ALA A 709 25.02 -1.94 5.46
C ALA A 709 24.53 -1.09 6.64
N ARG A 710 23.55 -0.22 6.38
CA ARG A 710 22.76 0.47 7.40
C ARG A 710 21.56 -0.38 7.82
N THR A 711 21.00 -0.09 8.99
CA THR A 711 19.84 -0.84 9.48
C THR A 711 18.65 -0.76 8.50
N ASP A 712 18.35 0.43 7.97
CA ASP A 712 17.23 0.66 7.05
C ASP A 712 17.39 0.04 5.65
N ASP A 713 18.60 -0.41 5.30
CA ASP A 713 18.89 -1.16 4.06
C ASP A 713 18.36 -2.60 4.11
N MET A 714 18.36 -3.22 5.29
CA MET A 714 18.20 -4.67 5.43
C MET A 714 17.04 -5.07 6.36
N TRP A 715 16.79 -4.31 7.44
CA TRP A 715 15.75 -4.62 8.39
C TRP A 715 14.35 -4.39 7.80
N GLN A 716 13.46 -5.34 8.07
CA GLN A 716 12.03 -5.24 7.75
C GLN A 716 11.22 -5.59 8.99
N ALA A 717 10.17 -4.81 9.25
CA ALA A 717 9.27 -5.07 10.37
C ALA A 717 8.58 -6.43 10.19
N GLU A 718 8.67 -7.24 11.23
CA GLU A 718 7.98 -8.50 11.33
C GLU A 718 6.61 -8.24 11.97
N SER A 719 5.53 -8.48 11.23
CA SER A 719 4.18 -8.47 11.80
C SER A 719 4.18 -9.47 12.95
N GLY A 720 3.87 -9.02 14.17
CA GLY A 720 4.01 -9.79 15.42
C GLY A 720 3.07 -10.97 15.54
N ASP A 721 3.12 -11.92 14.62
CA ASP A 721 2.32 -13.14 14.55
C ASP A 721 2.99 -14.28 15.30
N ASP A 722 3.45 -13.99 16.52
CA ASP A 722 3.82 -15.05 17.44
C ASP A 722 2.55 -15.57 18.11
N PRO A 723 2.11 -16.82 17.84
CA PRO A 723 1.01 -17.43 18.58
C PRO A 723 1.29 -17.53 20.09
N ASP A 724 2.55 -17.34 20.50
CA ASP A 724 3.01 -17.38 21.88
C ASP A 724 3.14 -15.98 22.56
N GLU A 725 2.88 -14.87 21.87
CA GLU A 725 2.97 -13.52 22.47
C GLU A 725 1.62 -13.13 23.13
N PRO A 726 1.55 -13.03 24.48
CA PRO A 726 0.34 -12.58 25.15
C PRO A 726 0.10 -11.10 24.83
N PRO A 727 -1.16 -10.63 24.79
CA PRO A 727 -1.48 -9.25 24.48
C PRO A 727 -0.76 -8.29 25.44
N PRO A 728 -0.35 -7.10 24.97
CA PRO A 728 0.40 -6.15 25.78
C PRO A 728 -0.47 -5.71 26.97
N GLY A 729 -0.14 -6.21 28.17
CA GLY A 729 -0.89 -5.96 29.40
C GLY A 729 -0.74 -7.02 30.49
N SER A 730 -0.24 -8.23 30.19
CA SER A 730 -0.05 -9.30 31.19
C SER A 730 1.38 -9.39 31.72
N ALA A 731 1.97 -8.29 32.16
CA ALA A 731 3.27 -8.30 32.83
C ALA A 731 3.08 -8.33 34.36
N THR A 732 2.65 -9.46 34.91
CA THR A 732 2.95 -9.84 36.31
C THR A 732 2.60 -11.30 36.56
N SER A 733 3.59 -12.18 36.48
CA SER A 733 3.84 -13.31 37.40
C SER A 733 4.85 -14.27 36.79
N ALA A 734 5.88 -14.62 37.56
CA ALA A 734 6.92 -15.58 37.20
C ALA A 734 6.33 -16.97 36.88
N PRO A 735 6.97 -17.77 36.01
CA PRO A 735 6.42 -19.05 35.59
C PRO A 735 6.47 -20.08 36.74
N SER A 736 5.30 -20.48 37.25
CA SER A 736 5.17 -21.67 38.08
C SER A 736 5.00 -22.91 37.19
N SER A 737 5.89 -23.88 37.37
CA SER A 737 5.83 -25.22 36.81
C SER A 737 4.52 -25.95 37.13
N ALA A 738 3.77 -26.35 36.09
CA ALA A 738 2.83 -27.50 36.04
C ALA A 738 2.12 -27.45 34.67
N GLY A 739 1.76 -28.51 33.97
CA GLY A 739 1.76 -29.95 34.20
C GLY A 739 1.11 -30.56 32.97
N ARG A 740 1.65 -31.66 32.46
CA ARG A 740 1.13 -32.37 31.27
C ARG A 740 -0.32 -32.80 31.51
N VAL A 741 -1.24 -32.32 30.67
CA VAL A 741 -2.58 -32.89 30.55
C VAL A 741 -2.68 -33.56 29.18
N ARG A 742 -2.84 -34.89 29.23
CA ARG A 742 -3.07 -35.77 28.08
C ARG A 742 -4.58 -35.96 27.95
N GLY A 743 -5.15 -35.58 26.81
CA GLY A 743 -6.55 -35.83 26.45
C GLY A 743 -6.64 -36.64 25.14
N PRO A 744 -7.53 -37.65 25.02
CA PRO A 744 -7.47 -38.66 23.97
C PRO A 744 -8.52 -38.49 22.85
N GLY A 745 -8.33 -39.21 21.74
CA GLY A 745 -9.40 -39.58 20.78
C GLY A 745 -9.33 -38.84 19.45
N GLY A 746 -8.76 -39.46 18.40
CA GLY A 746 -9.53 -40.06 17.30
C GLY A 746 -9.21 -39.27 16.02
N VAL A 747 -9.06 -39.80 14.80
CA VAL A 747 -9.48 -41.05 14.18
C VAL A 747 -8.45 -41.34 13.08
N ARG A 748 -7.91 -42.56 13.02
CA ARG A 748 -7.07 -43.02 11.91
C ARG A 748 -7.96 -43.57 10.80
N LEU A 749 -7.94 -42.95 9.63
CA LEU A 749 -8.48 -43.53 8.40
C LEU A 749 -7.38 -44.35 7.72
N ALA A 750 -7.65 -45.65 7.62
CA ALA A 750 -6.83 -46.64 6.96
C ALA A 750 -7.00 -46.57 5.43
N GLY A 751 -5.89 -46.67 4.71
CA GLY A 751 -5.86 -46.88 3.27
C GLY A 751 -4.52 -47.48 2.86
N ARG A 752 -4.53 -48.78 2.55
CA ARG A 752 -3.37 -49.62 2.16
C ARG A 752 -2.69 -49.12 0.89
N VAL A 753 -1.36 -49.17 0.87
CA VAL A 753 -0.52 -49.23 -0.34
C VAL A 753 0.49 -50.39 -0.14
N PRO A 754 0.74 -51.24 -1.16
CA PRO A 754 1.30 -52.57 -0.96
C PRO A 754 2.83 -52.60 -0.78
N VAL A 755 3.27 -53.65 -0.10
CA VAL A 755 4.67 -54.05 0.09
C VAL A 755 5.27 -54.55 -1.22
N GLN A 756 6.44 -54.02 -1.59
CA GLN A 756 7.41 -54.73 -2.44
C GLN A 756 8.84 -54.60 -1.85
N PRO A 757 9.69 -55.63 -2.00
CA PRO A 757 10.89 -55.82 -1.21
C PRO A 757 12.17 -55.32 -1.91
N GLY A 758 13.15 -54.91 -1.11
CA GLY A 758 14.57 -55.00 -1.45
C GLY A 758 15.09 -53.98 -2.48
N GLY A 759 15.54 -52.83 -1.98
CA GLY A 759 16.41 -51.91 -2.71
C GLY A 759 17.11 -51.00 -1.71
N ALA A 760 18.44 -50.99 -1.72
CA ALA A 760 19.30 -50.30 -0.77
C ALA A 760 18.90 -48.82 -0.61
N GLY A 761 18.34 -48.48 0.56
CA GLY A 761 17.98 -47.11 0.90
C GLY A 761 19.22 -46.26 1.23
N PRO A 762 19.22 -44.96 0.87
CA PRO A 762 20.24 -44.04 1.34
C PRO A 762 20.16 -43.94 2.86
N ARG A 763 21.34 -43.96 3.51
CA ARG A 763 21.48 -43.74 4.95
C ARG A 763 20.79 -42.43 5.34
N LEU A 764 19.61 -42.54 5.95
CA LEU A 764 19.00 -41.48 6.75
C LEU A 764 19.96 -41.15 7.89
N LEU A 765 20.75 -40.09 7.70
CA LEU A 765 21.43 -39.39 8.78
C LEU A 765 20.33 -38.79 9.67
N THR A 766 19.86 -39.58 10.62
CA THR A 766 19.15 -39.10 11.81
C THR A 766 20.19 -38.51 12.76
N GLY A 767 20.76 -37.37 12.36
CA GLY A 767 21.39 -36.47 13.30
C GLY A 767 20.26 -35.73 14.01
N GLN A 768 20.02 -36.05 15.28
CA GLN A 768 19.27 -35.15 16.14
C GLN A 768 20.05 -33.83 16.18
N ASP A 769 19.45 -32.79 15.61
CA ASP A 769 19.98 -31.45 15.50
C ASP A 769 20.17 -30.88 16.93
N GLU A 770 21.40 -30.94 17.44
CA GLU A 770 21.81 -30.28 18.68
C GLU A 770 21.73 -28.76 18.46
N ARG A 771 20.53 -28.20 18.69
CA ARG A 771 20.27 -26.76 18.72
C ARG A 771 21.29 -26.06 19.63
N PRO A 772 21.97 -24.99 19.20
CA PRO A 772 22.23 -23.89 20.14
C PRO A 772 20.87 -23.25 20.45
N PRO A 773 20.37 -23.25 21.70
CA PRO A 773 19.08 -22.68 22.03
C PRO A 773 19.27 -21.17 22.21
N VAL A 774 19.53 -20.45 21.13
CA VAL A 774 19.34 -19.00 21.12
C VAL A 774 17.87 -18.80 20.80
N PRO A 775 17.02 -18.44 21.78
CA PRO A 775 15.62 -18.19 21.48
C PRO A 775 15.48 -16.97 20.57
N ARG A 776 14.52 -17.02 19.64
CA ARG A 776 14.11 -15.86 18.85
C ARG A 776 13.76 -14.70 19.78
N ALA A 777 14.21 -13.50 19.40
CA ALA A 777 13.94 -12.28 20.16
C ALA A 777 12.46 -11.87 20.03
N PRO A 778 11.89 -11.15 21.01
CA PRO A 778 10.52 -10.63 20.92
C PRO A 778 10.40 -9.67 19.73
N VAL A 779 9.47 -9.98 18.82
CA VAL A 779 9.32 -9.28 17.53
C VAL A 779 9.00 -7.80 17.73
N GLY A 780 7.95 -7.47 18.49
CA GLY A 780 7.48 -6.10 18.64
C GLY A 780 8.52 -5.16 19.29
N ALA A 781 9.25 -5.66 20.30
CA ALA A 781 10.31 -4.90 20.94
C ALA A 781 11.52 -4.70 20.01
N THR A 782 11.92 -5.77 19.30
CA THR A 782 13.03 -5.72 18.34
C THR A 782 12.76 -4.71 17.22
N ASP A 783 11.56 -4.75 16.64
CA ASP A 783 11.18 -3.84 15.56
C ASP A 783 11.13 -2.38 16.02
N THR A 784 10.62 -2.13 17.22
CA THR A 784 10.57 -0.77 17.79
C THR A 784 11.98 -0.19 17.97
N GLU A 785 12.91 -1.01 18.47
CA GLU A 785 14.29 -0.58 18.73
C GLU A 785 15.12 -0.46 17.43
N LEU A 786 14.93 -1.35 16.46
CA LEU A 786 15.56 -1.24 15.14
C LEU A 786 15.01 -0.06 14.32
N ALA A 787 13.72 0.26 14.46
CA ALA A 787 13.12 1.46 13.87
C ALA A 787 13.82 2.75 14.34
N ARG A 788 14.09 2.84 15.65
CA ARG A 788 14.80 3.99 16.25
C ARG A 788 16.24 4.10 15.73
N ARG A 789 16.88 2.96 15.45
CA ARG A 789 18.26 2.84 14.96
C ARG A 789 18.36 2.63 13.45
N ALA A 790 17.36 3.07 12.70
CA ALA A 790 17.29 2.90 11.23
C ALA A 790 18.56 3.40 10.50
N HIS A 791 19.17 4.48 11.00
CA HIS A 791 20.32 5.11 10.37
C HIS A 791 21.68 4.55 10.82
N TRP A 792 21.70 3.68 11.83
CA TRP A 792 22.91 3.09 12.42
C TRP A 792 23.55 2.05 11.49
N PRO A 793 24.84 1.73 11.70
CA PRO A 793 25.42 0.53 11.12
C PRO A 793 24.69 -0.72 11.61
N LEU A 794 24.28 -1.58 10.68
CA LEU A 794 23.35 -2.69 10.93
C LEU A 794 23.82 -3.61 12.05
N ALA A 795 25.05 -4.11 12.00
CA ALA A 795 25.51 -5.07 13.00
C ALA A 795 25.64 -4.45 14.41
N LEU A 796 25.91 -3.14 14.55
CA LEU A 796 25.89 -2.47 15.85
C LEU A 796 24.46 -2.34 16.39
N ALA A 797 23.52 -1.94 15.54
CA ALA A 797 22.11 -1.83 15.93
C ALA A 797 21.56 -3.18 16.38
N VAL A 798 21.84 -4.24 15.62
CA VAL A 798 21.41 -5.61 15.96
C VAL A 798 22.09 -6.12 17.24
N ALA A 799 23.40 -5.92 17.41
CA ALA A 799 24.13 -6.40 18.58
C ALA A 799 23.64 -5.79 19.91
N VAL A 800 23.15 -4.54 19.88
CA VAL A 800 22.59 -3.87 21.07
C VAL A 800 21.11 -4.18 21.26
N THR A 801 20.38 -4.49 20.18
CA THR A 801 18.94 -4.76 20.24
C THR A 801 18.63 -6.22 20.60
N VAL A 802 19.48 -7.16 20.17
CA VAL A 802 19.27 -8.60 20.35
C VAL A 802 20.42 -9.20 21.18
N ASP A 803 20.15 -9.49 22.45
CA ASP A 803 21.15 -9.97 23.42
C ASP A 803 21.96 -11.19 22.92
N GLY A 804 21.31 -12.11 22.19
CA GLY A 804 21.94 -13.31 21.64
C GLY A 804 22.79 -13.10 20.38
N ALA A 805 22.79 -11.90 19.78
CA ALA A 805 23.49 -11.64 18.53
C ALA A 805 24.91 -11.06 18.72
N ALA A 806 25.20 -10.44 19.87
CA ALA A 806 26.43 -9.68 20.06
C ALA A 806 27.72 -10.53 20.00
N GLU A 807 27.77 -11.68 20.71
CA GLU A 807 28.94 -12.56 20.69
C GLU A 807 29.17 -13.16 19.29
N PRO A 808 28.16 -13.75 18.61
CA PRO A 808 28.34 -14.22 17.24
C PRO A 808 28.76 -13.11 16.27
N LEU A 809 28.18 -11.92 16.34
CA LEU A 809 28.55 -10.84 15.41
C LEU A 809 30.01 -10.38 15.61
N ALA A 810 30.50 -10.32 16.86
CA ALA A 810 31.90 -10.01 17.13
C ALA A 810 32.86 -11.07 16.56
N ASP A 811 32.50 -12.35 16.70
CA ASP A 811 33.27 -13.47 16.17
C ASP A 811 33.29 -13.52 14.63
N LEU A 812 32.14 -13.25 14.01
CA LEU A 812 32.02 -13.19 12.56
C LEU A 812 32.84 -12.03 11.98
N LEU A 813 32.83 -10.86 12.64
CA LEU A 813 33.64 -9.70 12.25
C LEU A 813 35.12 -10.00 12.30
N TRP A 814 35.56 -10.68 13.36
CA TRP A 814 36.94 -11.11 13.48
C TRP A 814 37.38 -12.01 12.32
N ARG A 815 36.54 -12.99 11.95
CA ARG A 815 36.83 -13.90 10.83
C ARG A 815 36.87 -13.19 9.49
N ALA A 816 35.95 -12.25 9.25
CA ALA A 816 35.95 -11.44 8.04
C ALA A 816 37.24 -10.61 7.92
N LEU A 817 37.73 -10.04 9.04
CA LEU A 817 39.00 -9.32 9.06
C LEU A 817 40.22 -10.23 8.84
N ALA A 818 40.14 -11.51 9.19
CA ALA A 818 41.22 -12.49 9.00
C ALA A 818 41.20 -13.14 7.61
N ASN A 819 40.07 -13.13 6.91
CA ASN A 819 39.90 -13.79 5.62
C ASN A 819 40.36 -12.89 4.47
N ARG A 820 41.22 -13.41 3.59
CA ARG A 820 41.81 -12.66 2.47
C ARG A 820 40.77 -11.99 1.56
N LEU A 821 39.64 -12.64 1.30
CA LEU A 821 38.62 -12.14 0.37
C LEU A 821 37.72 -11.06 0.96
N SER A 822 37.53 -11.05 2.28
CA SER A 822 36.66 -10.09 2.97
C SER A 822 37.42 -9.03 3.78
N HIS A 823 38.74 -9.17 3.93
CA HIS A 823 39.56 -8.30 4.77
C HIS A 823 39.40 -6.82 4.44
N GLU A 824 39.46 -6.45 3.16
CA GLU A 824 39.39 -5.07 2.69
C GLU A 824 38.02 -4.46 3.03
N ALA A 825 36.93 -5.10 2.60
CA ALA A 825 35.58 -4.61 2.84
C ALA A 825 35.20 -4.61 4.34
N ALA A 826 35.62 -5.61 5.12
CA ALA A 826 35.40 -5.62 6.57
C ALA A 826 36.17 -4.50 7.29
N THR A 827 37.36 -4.16 6.79
CA THR A 827 38.15 -3.02 7.28
C THR A 827 37.46 -1.69 6.99
N GLU A 828 36.94 -1.52 5.77
CA GLU A 828 36.17 -0.34 5.37
C GLU A 828 34.87 -0.18 6.17
N GLY A 829 34.16 -1.29 6.42
CA GLY A 829 32.98 -1.31 7.29
C GLY A 829 33.29 -0.83 8.70
N LEU A 830 34.34 -1.37 9.33
CA LEU A 830 34.78 -0.95 10.66
C LEU A 830 35.23 0.53 10.68
N ALA A 831 35.90 1.00 9.63
CA ALA A 831 36.25 2.41 9.48
C ALA A 831 35.00 3.30 9.42
N THR A 832 33.97 2.86 8.69
CA THR A 832 32.67 3.56 8.61
C THR A 832 31.98 3.64 9.97
N TRP A 833 32.05 2.57 10.78
CA TRP A 833 31.49 2.58 12.14
C TRP A 833 32.21 3.57 13.05
N LEU A 834 33.54 3.62 12.96
CA LEU A 834 34.35 4.58 13.73
C LEU A 834 34.03 6.03 13.34
N ARG A 835 33.82 6.32 12.05
CA ARG A 835 33.39 7.65 11.59
C ARG A 835 31.99 7.99 12.08
N ALA A 836 31.05 7.04 12.02
CA ALA A 836 29.69 7.23 12.53
C ALA A 836 29.68 7.49 14.05
N ALA A 837 30.49 6.77 14.81
CA ALA A 837 30.67 6.97 16.25
C ALA A 837 31.31 8.33 16.58
N GLU A 838 32.27 8.79 15.78
CA GLU A 838 32.87 10.12 15.93
C GLU A 838 31.84 11.24 15.67
N ALA A 839 31.05 11.11 14.60
CA ALA A 839 30.01 12.07 14.24
C ALA A 839 28.90 12.15 15.30
N ASP A 840 28.48 11.01 15.84
CA ASP A 840 27.48 10.90 16.90
C ASP A 840 27.98 11.47 18.25
N ALA A 841 29.26 11.30 18.56
CA ALA A 841 29.87 11.82 19.79
C ALA A 841 30.24 13.32 19.72
N ALA A 842 30.15 13.96 18.55
CA ALA A 842 30.54 15.36 18.37
C ALA A 842 29.46 16.32 18.92
N VAL A 843 29.89 17.34 19.66
CA VAL A 843 29.05 18.42 20.19
C VAL A 843 29.15 19.63 19.28
N ALA A 844 28.03 20.21 18.87
CA ALA A 844 28.00 21.44 18.09
C ALA A 844 28.38 22.65 18.97
N GLY A 845 29.55 23.25 18.73
CA GLY A 845 29.96 24.51 19.37
C GLY A 845 31.47 24.80 19.28
N GLY A 846 31.85 25.82 18.50
CA GLY A 846 33.23 26.35 18.41
C GLY A 846 34.08 25.80 17.26
N ALA A 847 35.18 26.48 16.93
CA ALA A 847 36.04 26.24 15.75
C ALA A 847 36.86 24.92 15.78
N GLY A 848 36.40 23.90 16.51
CA GLY A 848 36.97 22.55 16.60
C GLY A 848 35.92 21.52 17.01
N ARG A 849 36.14 20.24 16.70
CA ARG A 849 35.27 19.13 17.15
C ARG A 849 35.53 18.84 18.63
N THR A 850 34.62 19.25 19.50
CA THR A 850 34.56 18.82 20.92
C THR A 850 33.63 17.61 21.05
N TYR A 851 33.96 16.67 21.94
CA TYR A 851 33.18 15.45 22.11
C TYR A 851 32.42 15.38 23.45
N VAL A 852 31.33 14.62 23.49
CA VAL A 852 30.50 14.41 24.69
C VAL A 852 31.32 13.87 25.87
N PHE A 853 32.35 13.05 25.62
CA PHE A 853 33.23 12.49 26.65
C PHE A 853 34.31 13.46 27.16
N GLU A 854 34.47 14.63 26.53
CA GLU A 854 35.39 15.69 26.99
C GLU A 854 34.69 16.68 27.92
N GLN A 855 33.35 16.69 27.95
CA GLN A 855 32.59 17.53 28.88
C GLN A 855 32.72 16.97 30.30
N ALA A 856 33.28 17.76 31.21
CA ALA A 856 33.40 17.39 32.62
C ALA A 856 32.00 17.11 33.22
N ALA A 857 31.92 16.17 34.14
CA ALA A 857 30.69 15.63 34.76
C ALA A 857 29.85 16.63 35.60
N GLY A 858 29.75 17.90 35.21
CA GLY A 858 29.08 18.96 35.95
C GLY A 858 28.46 20.10 35.14
N GLU A 859 28.55 20.12 33.81
CA GLU A 859 27.87 21.14 32.98
C GLU A 859 26.71 20.50 32.22
N SER A 860 25.48 20.79 32.69
CA SER A 860 24.25 20.39 32.01
C SER A 860 24.13 21.15 30.68
N PRO A 861 23.81 20.48 29.55
CA PRO A 861 23.71 21.16 28.27
C PRO A 861 22.57 22.19 28.32
N ALA A 862 22.91 23.44 28.02
CA ALA A 862 21.94 24.50 27.82
C ALA A 862 21.14 24.24 26.54
N ASP A 863 19.82 24.30 26.67
CA ASP A 863 18.78 24.39 25.63
C ASP A 863 18.67 23.30 24.55
N GLY A 864 17.62 22.47 24.70
CA GLY A 864 16.41 22.57 23.88
C GLY A 864 16.46 22.26 22.37
N THR A 865 17.60 21.93 21.78
CA THR A 865 17.63 21.51 20.36
C THR A 865 17.21 20.05 20.20
N ALA A 866 16.26 19.82 19.30
CA ALA A 866 15.62 18.54 18.96
C ALA A 866 16.56 17.47 18.33
N GLY A 867 17.70 17.18 18.96
CA GLY A 867 18.59 16.07 18.60
C GLY A 867 18.45 14.95 19.63
N GLY A 868 18.41 13.69 19.17
CA GLY A 868 18.36 12.51 20.03
C GLY A 868 19.56 12.39 20.99
N PRO A 869 19.54 11.38 21.88
CA PRO A 869 20.68 11.08 22.78
C PRO A 869 21.99 10.95 21.97
N ARG A 870 23.00 11.77 22.31
CA ARG A 870 24.30 11.82 21.63
C ARG A 870 25.26 10.77 22.18
N GLY A 871 26.05 10.14 21.31
CA GLY A 871 27.12 9.22 21.70
C GLY A 871 26.68 7.76 21.91
N GLU A 872 25.45 7.40 21.53
CA GLU A 872 24.94 6.03 21.64
C GLU A 872 25.69 5.05 20.71
N ILE A 873 26.05 5.48 19.49
CA ILE A 873 26.83 4.65 18.55
C ILE A 873 28.23 4.43 19.11
N LEU A 874 28.84 5.45 19.71
CA LEU A 874 30.13 5.32 20.39
C LEU A 874 30.05 4.34 21.56
N GLN A 875 29.03 4.43 22.40
CA GLN A 875 28.85 3.49 23.52
C GLN A 875 28.67 2.04 23.04
N ALA A 876 27.84 1.83 22.02
CA ALA A 876 27.64 0.53 21.39
C ALA A 876 28.94 -0.05 20.83
N LEU A 877 29.72 0.78 20.13
CA LEU A 877 31.00 0.39 19.56
C LEU A 877 32.02 0.02 20.65
N LEU A 878 32.15 0.83 21.71
CA LEU A 878 33.03 0.56 22.83
C LEU A 878 32.61 -0.66 23.65
N TRP A 879 31.33 -1.02 23.63
CA TRP A 879 30.83 -2.25 24.23
C TRP A 879 31.13 -3.50 23.37
N LEU A 880 31.07 -3.39 22.04
CA LEU A 880 31.30 -4.51 21.14
C LEU A 880 32.80 -4.79 20.89
N LEU A 881 33.62 -3.75 20.71
CA LEU A 881 35.05 -3.89 20.36
C LEU A 881 35.85 -4.79 21.33
N PRO A 882 35.71 -4.69 22.67
CA PRO A 882 36.44 -5.56 23.59
C PRO A 882 36.15 -7.05 23.41
N ARG A 883 34.93 -7.39 22.97
CA ARG A 883 34.52 -8.78 22.71
C ARG A 883 35.22 -9.37 21.48
N MET A 884 35.77 -8.52 20.61
CA MET A 884 36.54 -8.95 19.44
C MET A 884 38.02 -9.24 19.75
N ILE A 885 38.56 -8.66 20.83
CA ILE A 885 40.00 -8.74 21.15
C ILE A 885 40.26 -10.03 21.93
N ARG A 886 40.78 -11.05 21.26
CA ARG A 886 41.14 -12.34 21.88
C ARG A 886 42.63 -12.43 22.25
N GLY A 887 43.46 -11.54 21.71
CA GLY A 887 44.89 -11.48 22.03
C GLY A 887 45.62 -10.20 21.61
N ARG A 888 46.94 -10.21 21.81
CA ARG A 888 47.83 -9.05 21.60
C ARG A 888 47.87 -8.55 20.15
N ARG A 889 47.82 -9.48 19.18
CA ARG A 889 47.83 -9.16 17.74
C ARG A 889 46.58 -8.37 17.31
N ASP A 890 45.43 -8.69 17.90
CA ASP A 890 44.14 -8.08 17.56
C ASP A 890 44.12 -6.62 18.02
N ALA A 891 44.62 -6.38 19.24
CA ALA A 891 44.81 -5.04 19.79
C ALA A 891 45.84 -4.21 19.00
N GLU A 892 46.85 -4.84 18.40
CA GLU A 892 47.84 -4.18 17.53
C GLU A 892 47.24 -3.82 16.17
N ARG A 893 46.43 -4.70 15.58
CA ARG A 893 45.76 -4.47 14.30
C ARG A 893 44.75 -3.34 14.37
N LEU A 894 43.95 -3.28 15.43
CA LEU A 894 43.02 -2.18 15.66
C LEU A 894 43.77 -0.85 15.86
N ARG A 895 44.86 -0.86 16.63
CA ARG A 895 45.76 0.31 16.78
C ARG A 895 46.41 0.74 15.46
N TRP A 896 46.64 -0.18 14.53
CA TRP A 896 47.12 0.15 13.19
C TRP A 896 46.02 0.81 12.35
N LEU A 897 44.80 0.27 12.36
CA LEU A 897 43.65 0.88 11.67
C LEU A 897 43.34 2.29 12.15
N MET A 898 43.35 2.52 13.47
CA MET A 898 43.12 3.86 14.02
C MET A 898 44.19 4.86 13.56
N ARG A 899 45.46 4.45 13.48
CA ARG A 899 46.54 5.29 12.95
C ARG A 899 46.31 5.62 11.47
N LEU A 900 45.96 4.61 10.67
CA LEU A 900 45.66 4.78 9.25
C LEU A 900 44.54 5.81 9.01
N MET A 901 43.48 5.77 9.82
CA MET A 901 42.35 6.70 9.68
C MET A 901 42.65 8.12 10.20
N VAL A 902 43.54 8.28 11.19
CA VAL A 902 43.99 9.60 11.65
C VAL A 902 44.85 10.28 10.57
N ASP A 903 45.65 9.51 9.84
CA ASP A 903 46.54 10.00 8.79
C ASP A 903 45.85 10.10 7.41
N ALA A 904 44.54 9.79 7.31
CA ALA A 904 43.80 9.74 6.06
C ALA A 904 43.49 11.16 5.53
N PRO A 905 43.86 11.51 4.27
CA PRO A 905 43.77 12.87 3.76
C PRO A 905 42.35 13.32 3.36
N GLU A 906 41.44 12.40 3.02
CA GLU A 906 40.10 12.76 2.51
C GLU A 906 39.08 13.05 3.63
N GLU A 907 39.11 12.28 4.73
CA GLU A 907 38.28 12.50 5.94
C GLU A 907 39.04 12.02 7.21
N PRO A 908 39.96 12.83 7.76
CA PRO A 908 40.76 12.44 8.92
C PRO A 908 39.91 12.34 10.19
N MET A 909 40.07 11.23 10.90
CA MET A 909 39.56 11.07 12.26
C MET A 909 40.39 11.91 13.23
N THR A 910 39.78 12.56 14.24
CA THR A 910 40.59 13.31 15.20
C THR A 910 41.44 12.40 16.08
N ALA A 911 42.68 12.83 16.34
CA ALA A 911 43.58 12.13 17.26
C ALA A 911 43.02 12.05 18.70
N VAL A 912 42.14 12.99 19.08
CA VAL A 912 41.44 12.99 20.39
C VAL A 912 40.51 11.79 20.49
N PHE A 913 39.63 11.61 19.50
CA PHE A 913 38.70 10.48 19.46
C PHE A 913 39.44 9.14 19.40
N ALA A 914 40.45 9.01 18.53
CA ALA A 914 41.25 7.80 18.44
C ALA A 914 41.91 7.41 19.77
N ARG A 915 42.47 8.39 20.51
CA ARG A 915 43.03 8.15 21.85
C ARG A 915 41.98 7.70 22.85
N HIS A 916 40.78 8.28 22.83
CA HIS A 916 39.69 7.90 23.72
C HIS A 916 39.28 6.43 23.52
N VAL A 917 39.07 6.00 22.27
CA VAL A 917 38.71 4.61 21.97
C VAL A 917 39.80 3.63 22.40
N VAL A 918 41.08 3.92 22.13
CA VAL A 918 42.20 3.08 22.59
C VAL A 918 42.26 3.00 24.12
N ALA A 919 42.07 4.13 24.82
CA ALA A 919 42.09 4.18 26.28
C ALA A 919 40.92 3.39 26.89
N ALA A 920 39.71 3.54 26.35
CA ALA A 920 38.52 2.82 26.79
C ALA A 920 38.70 1.30 26.67
N MET A 921 39.27 0.83 25.56
CA MET A 921 39.57 -0.59 25.38
C MET A 921 40.63 -1.11 26.35
N ALA A 922 41.70 -0.34 26.60
CA ALA A 922 42.73 -0.72 27.56
C ALA A 922 42.18 -0.87 28.99
N ALA A 923 41.22 -0.01 29.36
CA ALA A 923 40.52 -0.08 30.64
C ALA A 923 39.65 -1.35 30.75
N THR A 924 38.96 -1.76 29.67
CA THR A 924 38.17 -3.00 29.66
C THR A 924 39.02 -4.27 29.72
N GLY A 925 40.24 -4.26 29.16
CA GLY A 925 41.15 -5.41 29.19
C GLY A 925 41.75 -5.74 30.57
N HIS A 926 41.59 -4.87 31.57
CA HIS A 926 42.08 -5.09 32.94
C HIS A 926 41.00 -5.56 33.92
N GLY A 927 39.73 -5.66 33.48
CA GLY A 927 38.60 -6.04 34.32
C GLY A 927 37.75 -7.15 33.69
N ARG A 928 37.80 -8.34 34.30
CA ARG A 928 37.07 -9.60 33.97
C ARG A 928 37.64 -10.46 32.83
N GLY A 929 38.44 -11.45 33.27
CA GLY A 929 38.50 -12.83 32.76
C GLY A 929 38.19 -13.06 31.29
N GLY A 930 39.25 -13.05 30.46
CA GLY A 930 39.19 -13.73 29.17
C GLY A 930 38.87 -15.21 29.39
N ARG A 931 37.97 -15.77 28.58
CA ARG A 931 37.53 -17.18 28.54
C ARG A 931 38.66 -18.18 28.19
N GLY A 932 39.90 -17.93 28.58
CA GLY A 932 41.09 -18.70 28.20
C GLY A 932 41.78 -19.50 29.31
N GLU A 933 41.36 -19.41 30.58
CA GLU A 933 42.06 -20.08 31.69
C GLU A 933 41.32 -21.25 32.36
N GLU A 934 40.07 -21.57 31.98
CA GLU A 934 39.33 -22.71 32.59
C GLU A 934 39.48 -24.06 31.86
N GLN A 935 40.35 -24.15 30.84
CA GLN A 935 40.77 -25.45 30.28
C GLN A 935 42.29 -25.51 30.14
N ARG A 936 42.96 -25.75 31.26
CA ARG A 936 44.26 -26.42 31.33
C ARG A 936 44.25 -27.46 32.44
#